data_AF-A0A4V2URT5-F1
#
_entry.id   AF-A0A4V2URT5-F1
#
_cell.length_a   1.000
_cell.length_b   1.000
_cell.length_c   1.000
_cell.angle_alpha   90.00
_cell.angle_beta   90.00
_cell.angle_gamma   90.00
#
_symmetry.space_group_name_H-M   'P 1'
#
loop_
_entity.id
_entity.type
_entity.pdbx_description
1 polymer ?
#
loop_
_entity_poly.entity_id
_entity_poly.type
_entity_poly.pdbx_seq_one_letter_code
_entity_poly.pdbx_strand_id
1 'polypeptide(L)'
;MLISVHDKNLRRVTYLDNEKLKTMHYFDDTWHRYLTEATSTFDFSVPKTGNTDIEFLTEKGYVSFHYEGKSYLFNIMKVEETEKKLTCYCENLNLELLNETSLEYKAPGARTFAQYINLLGLQYAQLEIGINEVSDLSRSLEWTGQDTKLARLLSLVNKFDAECEFVTHLNKDGTLDKIVLNVYRKHDDSHQGVGTRRKDVTLYYGKEIKEIRRTIDKTGLYTAIKPIGTDGLTIKDLDKTENDDNGVAMFRSAKGDTHILCPPMRDEYPSQVVDPTGDRYINLDWTYETKNVNTLYGQALAKLKSVYMPAITYEVDGFIKLEIGDTIKMHDAGFTPLLLLEARVSEQEISFSKPDRNKTIFSNFRALENKLSADIQSRLEALIQDAIPYTADIITTNGLVFKNGEGSTTLTARVSRGNTILTSLFVQWYKDGTPLSEENSITVSASDVDEKAVYRFEVLDAGGEIMCFAEVTIVDVSDGEPGAPGISPVVTVNEDTSLTIEDAEGAKTTPPLKGNDGAKGEPTGITVSDTEPTTKYMGMLWKHTGTVSGLVKNATYRWTGTAWELYMFIAKNLQVDNLAAISANLGTITAGTINGVEINSSEFNSDFIVGVSTHTRYNGRMTLTSGRIYIIYDIERNIGATDWTRTGSGQVEYDYSGMSAVERDADGYITSNYSLSPYKVNTDIAAISDKLGSLFTKVVASGRVTVTSTGATWLAIADVPNYSSSNKYFVLANCLTEAIIPYVRRKDGKITAYGPTIRSGSSYTVDYVVIQR
;
A
#
# COMPACT_ATOMS: atom_id res chain seq x y z
N MET A 1 -7.06 7.65 25.18
CA MET A 1 -8.31 6.88 24.91
C MET A 1 -9.24 7.06 26.10
N LEU A 2 -10.56 7.17 25.87
CA LEU A 2 -11.56 7.21 26.94
C LEU A 2 -12.03 5.78 27.25
N ILE A 3 -11.88 5.34 28.49
CA ILE A 3 -12.31 4.02 28.96
C ILE A 3 -13.49 4.20 29.92
N SER A 4 -14.64 3.63 29.60
CA SER A 4 -15.80 3.60 30.49
C SER A 4 -15.66 2.45 31.47
N VAL A 5 -15.92 2.69 32.76
CA VAL A 5 -15.97 1.66 33.80
C VAL A 5 -17.43 1.40 34.15
N HIS A 6 -17.80 0.12 34.25
CA HIS A 6 -19.16 -0.33 34.54
C HIS A 6 -19.19 -1.19 35.80
N ASP A 7 -20.32 -1.13 36.49
CA ASP A 7 -20.60 -2.01 37.64
C ASP A 7 -20.96 -3.44 37.19
N LYS A 8 -21.23 -4.30 38.17
CA LYS A 8 -21.67 -5.69 37.96
C LYS A 8 -22.98 -5.84 37.18
N ASN A 9 -23.73 -4.75 36.98
CA ASN A 9 -24.98 -4.72 36.23
C ASN A 9 -24.79 -4.07 34.85
N LEU A 10 -23.54 -3.91 34.39
CA LEU A 10 -23.17 -3.26 33.12
C LEU A 10 -23.62 -1.80 33.01
N ARG A 11 -23.80 -1.12 34.15
CA ARG A 11 -24.10 0.31 34.17
C ARG A 11 -22.81 1.09 34.32
N ARG A 12 -22.59 2.06 33.43
CA ARG A 12 -21.43 2.95 33.50
C ARG A 12 -21.46 3.77 34.80
N VAL A 13 -20.37 3.70 35.57
CA VAL A 13 -20.21 4.37 36.87
C VAL A 13 -19.16 5.47 36.85
N THR A 14 -18.11 5.33 36.04
CA THR A 14 -17.06 6.35 35.87
C THR A 14 -16.34 6.17 34.52
N TYR A 15 -15.29 6.97 34.28
CA TYR A 15 -14.42 6.90 33.11
C TYR A 15 -12.96 7.20 33.46
N LEU A 16 -12.06 6.50 32.77
CA LEU A 16 -10.63 6.76 32.77
C LEU A 16 -10.28 7.58 31.52
N ASP A 17 -9.48 8.62 31.69
CA ASP A 17 -9.08 9.50 30.59
C ASP A 17 -7.78 10.23 30.96
N ASN A 18 -6.72 10.01 30.17
CA ASN A 18 -5.39 10.61 30.42
C ASN A 18 -5.30 12.08 29.97
N GLU A 19 -6.25 12.58 29.16
CA GLU A 19 -6.22 13.95 28.63
C GLU A 19 -7.06 14.93 29.46
N LYS A 20 -8.00 14.42 30.26
CA LYS A 20 -8.88 15.25 31.07
C LYS A 20 -8.34 15.48 32.48
N LEU A 21 -8.61 16.67 33.00
CA LEU A 21 -8.30 17.02 34.39
C LEU A 21 -9.34 16.38 35.32
N LYS A 22 -8.89 15.90 36.49
CA LYS A 22 -9.69 15.27 37.55
C LYS A 22 -10.27 13.87 37.22
N THR A 23 -10.02 13.34 36.02
CA THR A 23 -10.31 11.94 35.69
C THR A 23 -9.22 11.03 36.20
N MET A 24 -9.54 9.74 36.35
CA MET A 24 -8.52 8.75 36.66
C MET A 24 -7.65 8.51 35.43
N HIS A 25 -6.34 8.57 35.62
CA HIS A 25 -5.37 8.27 34.58
C HIS A 25 -4.95 6.79 34.67
N TYR A 26 -4.64 6.21 33.53
CA TYR A 26 -4.20 4.83 33.38
C TYR A 26 -2.86 4.76 32.65
N PHE A 27 -2.09 3.71 32.91
CA PHE A 27 -0.76 3.48 32.34
C PHE A 27 -0.46 1.98 32.28
N ASP A 28 0.65 1.61 31.63
CA ASP A 28 1.01 0.20 31.37
C ASP A 28 -0.17 -0.58 30.75
N ASP A 29 -0.91 0.07 29.85
CA ASP A 29 -2.05 -0.53 29.19
C ASP A 29 -1.67 -1.29 27.92
N THR A 30 -2.26 -2.46 27.74
CA THR A 30 -2.10 -3.30 26.55
C THR A 30 -3.46 -3.90 26.18
N TRP A 31 -3.95 -3.53 25.00
CA TRP A 31 -5.04 -4.21 24.31
C TRP A 31 -4.45 -5.23 23.33
N HIS A 32 -4.59 -6.52 23.63
CA HIS A 32 -4.14 -7.61 22.75
C HIS A 32 -5.36 -8.21 22.03
N ARG A 33 -5.30 -8.30 20.72
CA ARG A 33 -6.36 -8.90 19.88
C ARG A 33 -5.84 -10.15 19.18
N TYR A 34 -6.68 -11.20 19.11
CA TYR A 34 -6.31 -12.49 18.54
C TYR A 34 -7.30 -12.94 17.46
N LEU A 35 -6.79 -13.36 16.30
CA LEU A 35 -7.60 -13.91 15.21
C LEU A 35 -8.10 -15.32 15.53
N THR A 36 -7.21 -16.22 15.98
CA THR A 36 -7.49 -17.66 16.10
C THR A 36 -8.51 -17.95 17.21
N GLU A 37 -8.35 -17.29 18.35
CA GLU A 37 -9.19 -17.41 19.53
C GLU A 37 -10.46 -16.55 19.42
N ALA A 38 -10.52 -15.67 18.40
CA ALA A 38 -11.56 -14.67 18.19
C ALA A 38 -11.79 -13.76 19.42
N THR A 39 -10.79 -13.59 20.28
CA THR A 39 -10.91 -12.83 21.55
C THR A 39 -9.93 -11.66 21.61
N SER A 40 -10.05 -10.86 22.67
CA SER A 40 -9.07 -9.84 23.02
C SER A 40 -9.02 -9.59 24.52
N THR A 41 -7.85 -9.22 25.03
CA THR A 41 -7.61 -8.81 26.42
C THR A 41 -7.34 -7.32 26.49
N PHE A 42 -7.71 -6.66 27.59
CA PHE A 42 -7.30 -5.28 27.83
C PHE A 42 -6.85 -5.11 29.28
N ASP A 43 -5.54 -5.06 29.46
CA ASP A 43 -4.92 -4.96 30.76
C ASP A 43 -4.40 -3.54 30.97
N PHE A 44 -4.53 -2.99 32.18
CA PHE A 44 -4.05 -1.64 32.49
C PHE A 44 -3.82 -1.44 33.99
N SER A 45 -3.00 -0.45 34.34
CA SER A 45 -2.77 -0.01 35.72
C SER A 45 -3.32 1.40 35.98
N VAL A 46 -3.73 1.66 37.22
CA VAL A 46 -4.11 2.99 37.73
C VAL A 46 -3.38 3.32 39.04
N PRO A 47 -3.11 4.61 39.34
CA PRO A 47 -2.57 5.02 40.64
C PRO A 47 -3.59 4.81 41.77
N LYS A 48 -3.13 4.38 42.95
CA LYS A 48 -4.01 4.19 44.11
C LYS A 48 -4.45 5.47 44.82
N THR A 49 -3.77 6.58 44.59
CA THR A 49 -4.02 7.86 45.25
C THR A 49 -4.39 8.94 44.25
N GLY A 50 -5.10 9.96 44.71
CA GLY A 50 -5.45 11.13 43.90
C GLY A 50 -6.81 11.05 43.20
N ASN A 51 -7.50 9.90 43.22
CA ASN A 51 -8.84 9.78 42.68
C ASN A 51 -9.66 8.70 43.43
N THR A 52 -10.87 9.05 43.88
CA THR A 52 -11.77 8.17 44.64
C THR A 52 -12.41 7.07 43.80
N ASP A 53 -12.52 7.27 42.49
CA ASP A 53 -13.21 6.37 41.57
C ASP A 53 -12.52 5.01 41.42
N ILE A 54 -11.35 4.82 42.03
CA ILE A 54 -10.62 3.54 42.04
C ILE A 54 -11.47 2.45 42.70
N GLU A 55 -12.38 2.83 43.59
CA GLU A 55 -13.31 1.90 44.24
C GLU A 55 -14.24 1.17 43.26
N PHE A 56 -14.41 1.70 42.03
CA PHE A 56 -15.21 1.05 40.99
C PHE A 56 -14.42 0.00 40.20
N LEU A 57 -13.09 -0.01 40.29
CA LEU A 57 -12.22 -0.97 39.59
C LEU A 57 -12.04 -2.24 40.44
N THR A 58 -13.03 -3.12 40.34
CA THR A 58 -13.08 -4.40 41.08
C THR A 58 -13.24 -5.57 40.12
N GLU A 59 -12.97 -6.79 40.59
CA GLU A 59 -13.19 -8.05 39.87
C GLU A 59 -14.67 -8.33 39.50
N LYS A 60 -15.58 -7.43 39.89
CA LYS A 60 -17.00 -7.50 39.59
C LYS A 60 -17.40 -6.57 38.44
N GLY A 61 -16.51 -5.67 38.04
CA GLY A 61 -16.78 -4.62 37.06
C GLY A 61 -16.43 -5.01 35.64
N TYR A 62 -16.76 -4.11 34.73
CA TYR A 62 -16.42 -4.21 33.31
C TYR A 62 -15.79 -2.91 32.84
N VAL A 63 -15.03 -2.97 31.75
CA VAL A 63 -14.53 -1.78 31.06
C VAL A 63 -14.93 -1.80 29.60
N SER A 64 -15.20 -0.64 29.01
CA SER A 64 -15.45 -0.54 27.57
C SER A 64 -14.82 0.68 26.94
N PHE A 65 -14.52 0.58 25.66
CA PHE A 65 -14.06 1.71 24.86
C PHE A 65 -14.54 1.57 23.42
N HIS A 66 -14.47 2.67 22.67
CA HIS A 66 -14.81 2.72 21.27
C HIS A 66 -13.55 3.00 20.46
N TYR A 67 -13.28 2.15 19.46
CA TYR A 67 -12.09 2.23 18.62
C TYR A 67 -12.48 1.93 17.16
N GLU A 68 -12.11 2.84 16.25
CA GLU A 68 -12.35 2.71 14.80
C GLU A 68 -13.78 2.30 14.41
N GLY A 69 -14.79 2.90 15.07
CA GLY A 69 -16.20 2.63 14.76
C GLY A 69 -16.77 1.38 15.44
N LYS A 70 -15.96 0.63 16.21
CA LYS A 70 -16.39 -0.57 16.95
C LYS A 70 -16.32 -0.34 18.45
N SER A 71 -17.26 -0.95 19.17
CA SER A 71 -17.27 -0.95 20.63
C SER A 71 -16.69 -2.27 21.13
N TYR A 72 -15.97 -2.19 22.26
CA TYR A 72 -15.36 -3.34 22.93
C TYR A 72 -15.73 -3.31 24.41
N LEU A 73 -16.06 -4.46 24.99
CA LEU A 73 -16.47 -4.59 26.38
C LEU A 73 -15.71 -5.75 27.02
N PHE A 74 -15.02 -5.49 28.12
CA PHE A 74 -14.18 -6.45 28.79
C PHE A 74 -14.65 -6.66 30.23
N ASN A 75 -14.71 -7.91 30.66
CA ASN A 75 -14.90 -8.29 32.05
C ASN A 75 -13.59 -8.14 32.82
N ILE A 76 -13.59 -7.52 34.00
CA ILE A 76 -12.41 -7.44 34.87
C ILE A 76 -12.26 -8.80 35.57
N MET A 77 -11.42 -9.68 35.03
CA MET A 77 -11.24 -11.05 35.50
C MET A 77 -10.41 -11.14 36.78
N LYS A 78 -9.43 -10.24 36.92
CA LYS A 78 -8.50 -10.20 38.05
C LYS A 78 -8.11 -8.76 38.32
N VAL A 79 -7.97 -8.42 39.61
CA VAL A 79 -7.30 -7.21 40.07
C VAL A 79 -6.07 -7.57 40.90
N GLU A 80 -4.99 -6.85 40.69
CA GLU A 80 -3.74 -7.01 41.45
C GLU A 80 -3.27 -5.64 41.95
N GLU A 81 -2.93 -5.55 43.23
CA GLU A 81 -2.60 -4.27 43.84
C GLU A 81 -1.32 -4.29 44.68
N THR A 82 -0.65 -3.14 44.68
CA THR A 82 0.47 -2.81 45.57
C THR A 82 0.07 -1.60 46.43
N GLU A 83 0.98 -1.02 47.19
CA GLU A 83 0.73 0.23 47.92
C GLU A 83 0.52 1.42 46.97
N LYS A 84 0.99 1.32 45.72
CA LYS A 84 1.05 2.45 44.77
C LYS A 84 0.07 2.37 43.61
N LYS A 85 -0.29 1.15 43.17
CA LYS A 85 -1.10 0.94 41.98
C LYS A 85 -2.07 -0.23 42.11
N LEU A 86 -3.12 -0.20 41.30
CA LEU A 86 -4.04 -1.30 41.04
C LEU A 86 -3.96 -1.64 39.55
N THR A 87 -3.88 -2.92 39.22
CA THR A 87 -3.79 -3.46 37.86
C THR A 87 -5.04 -4.29 37.59
N CYS A 88 -5.74 -4.00 36.51
CA CYS A 88 -6.88 -4.77 36.03
C CYS A 88 -6.45 -5.66 34.87
N TYR A 89 -6.83 -6.93 34.92
CA TYR A 89 -6.69 -7.88 33.81
C TYR A 89 -8.07 -8.19 33.26
N CYS A 90 -8.30 -7.90 31.98
CA CYS A 90 -9.67 -7.90 31.42
C CYS A 90 -9.80 -8.75 30.15
N GLU A 91 -10.96 -9.40 29.98
CA GLU A 91 -11.26 -10.30 28.87
C GLU A 91 -12.56 -9.91 28.14
N ASN A 92 -12.56 -9.93 26.81
CA ASN A 92 -13.70 -9.52 25.96
C ASN A 92 -14.78 -10.60 25.79
N LEU A 93 -14.74 -11.67 26.58
CA LEU A 93 -15.70 -12.77 26.52
C LEU A 93 -16.52 -12.89 27.81
N ASN A 94 -17.76 -13.34 27.67
CA ASN A 94 -18.63 -13.63 28.80
C ASN A 94 -18.11 -14.87 29.57
N LEU A 95 -18.26 -14.85 30.91
CA LEU A 95 -17.94 -15.96 31.81
C LEU A 95 -18.61 -17.28 31.44
N GLU A 96 -19.80 -17.28 30.82
CA GLU A 96 -20.45 -18.51 30.35
C GLU A 96 -19.62 -19.20 29.25
N LEU A 97 -19.04 -18.43 28.32
CA LEU A 97 -18.18 -18.98 27.28
C LEU A 97 -16.87 -19.50 27.88
N LEU A 98 -16.29 -18.75 28.81
CA LEU A 98 -14.99 -19.04 29.41
C LEU A 98 -15.04 -20.22 30.39
N ASN A 99 -16.04 -20.27 31.28
CA ASN A 99 -16.02 -21.15 32.46
C ASN A 99 -17.00 -22.33 32.38
N GLU A 100 -18.12 -22.21 31.67
CA GLU A 100 -19.05 -23.33 31.56
C GLU A 100 -18.56 -24.37 30.55
N THR A 101 -19.02 -25.60 30.71
CA THR A 101 -18.58 -26.73 29.90
C THR A 101 -19.71 -27.32 29.06
N SER A 102 -19.33 -27.89 27.94
CA SER A 102 -20.19 -28.74 27.10
C SER A 102 -19.72 -30.18 27.24
N LEU A 103 -20.64 -31.09 27.57
CA LEU A 103 -20.37 -32.52 27.67
C LEU A 103 -20.11 -33.13 26.28
N GLU A 104 -19.75 -34.41 26.26
CA GLU A 104 -19.66 -35.19 25.02
C GLU A 104 -20.99 -35.14 24.24
N TYR A 105 -20.89 -35.15 22.91
CA TYR A 105 -22.05 -35.10 22.03
C TYR A 105 -21.78 -35.80 20.71
N LYS A 106 -22.70 -36.66 20.29
CA LYS A 106 -22.71 -37.29 18.97
C LYS A 106 -24.00 -36.95 18.25
N ALA A 107 -23.91 -36.32 17.08
CA ALA A 107 -25.09 -35.98 16.32
C ALA A 107 -25.76 -37.24 15.74
N PRO A 108 -27.10 -37.38 15.84
CA PRO A 108 -27.82 -38.52 15.25
C PRO A 108 -27.92 -38.43 13.70
N GLY A 109 -27.48 -37.32 13.11
CA GLY A 109 -27.49 -37.05 11.67
C GLY A 109 -26.91 -35.67 11.38
N ALA A 110 -26.87 -35.29 10.10
CA ALA A 110 -26.34 -34.00 9.69
C ALA A 110 -27.16 -32.83 10.26
N ARG A 111 -26.47 -31.82 10.79
CA ARG A 111 -27.06 -30.58 11.32
C ARG A 111 -26.34 -29.36 10.75
N THR A 112 -27.04 -28.23 10.66
CA THR A 112 -26.45 -26.95 10.25
C THR A 112 -25.68 -26.30 11.40
N PHE A 113 -24.83 -25.32 11.08
CA PHE A 113 -24.07 -24.57 12.09
C PHE A 113 -24.99 -23.96 13.16
N ALA A 114 -26.06 -23.28 12.75
CA ALA A 114 -27.02 -22.65 13.66
C ALA A 114 -27.73 -23.66 14.58
N GLN A 115 -28.02 -24.87 14.08
CA GLN A 115 -28.61 -25.94 14.91
C GLN A 115 -27.63 -26.42 16.00
N TYR A 116 -26.33 -26.48 15.69
CA TYR A 116 -25.31 -26.79 16.70
C TYR A 116 -25.18 -25.65 17.73
N ILE A 117 -25.19 -24.39 17.33
CA ILE A 117 -25.16 -23.24 18.25
C ILE A 117 -26.34 -23.30 19.26
N ASN A 118 -27.55 -23.58 18.77
CA ASN A 118 -28.72 -23.73 19.63
C ASN A 118 -28.58 -24.90 20.62
N LEU A 119 -27.92 -25.98 20.21
CA LEU A 119 -27.66 -27.14 21.05
C LEU A 119 -26.61 -26.87 22.13
N LEU A 120 -25.62 -26.02 21.84
CA LEU A 120 -24.63 -25.57 22.83
C LEU A 120 -25.24 -24.62 23.88
N GLY A 121 -26.47 -24.16 23.68
CA GLY A 121 -27.15 -23.26 24.61
C GLY A 121 -26.49 -21.88 24.68
N LEU A 122 -25.88 -21.42 23.58
CA LEU A 122 -25.14 -20.15 23.54
C LEU A 122 -26.06 -18.93 23.46
N GLN A 123 -27.35 -19.13 23.17
CA GLN A 123 -28.36 -18.07 23.14
C GLN A 123 -28.55 -17.34 24.48
N TYR A 124 -28.12 -17.93 25.61
CA TYR A 124 -28.28 -17.33 26.93
C TYR A 124 -27.19 -16.29 27.28
N ALA A 125 -26.09 -16.26 26.53
CA ALA A 125 -24.98 -15.32 26.75
C ALA A 125 -25.16 -13.95 26.07
N GLN A 126 -26.40 -13.56 25.71
CA GLN A 126 -26.71 -12.43 24.82
C GLN A 126 -25.96 -12.49 23.47
N LEU A 127 -25.69 -13.71 23.02
CA LEU A 127 -24.99 -13.99 21.77
C LEU A 127 -26.00 -14.28 20.65
N GLU A 128 -25.93 -13.51 19.58
CA GLU A 128 -26.72 -13.72 18.36
C GLU A 128 -25.81 -14.11 17.19
N ILE A 129 -26.26 -15.01 16.31
CA ILE A 129 -25.56 -15.24 15.04
C ILE A 129 -25.83 -14.05 14.11
N GLY A 130 -24.76 -13.44 13.61
CA GLY A 130 -24.82 -12.39 12.59
C GLY A 130 -24.61 -12.97 11.20
N ILE A 131 -23.49 -12.60 10.57
CA ILE A 131 -23.07 -13.17 9.28
C ILE A 131 -22.84 -14.68 9.46
N ASN A 132 -23.30 -15.49 8.50
CA ASN A 132 -23.10 -16.94 8.50
C ASN A 132 -22.91 -17.46 7.06
N GLU A 133 -21.67 -17.45 6.60
CA GLU A 133 -21.28 -17.89 5.25
C GLU A 133 -21.26 -19.41 5.09
N VAL A 134 -21.49 -20.17 6.18
CA VAL A 134 -21.59 -21.64 6.18
C VAL A 134 -23.02 -22.12 6.44
N SER A 135 -24.01 -21.24 6.27
CA SER A 135 -25.42 -21.53 6.52
C SER A 135 -26.02 -22.60 5.61
N ASP A 136 -25.46 -22.78 4.42
CA ASP A 136 -25.81 -23.81 3.43
C ASP A 136 -25.23 -25.19 3.79
N LEU A 137 -24.25 -25.26 4.67
CA LEU A 137 -23.58 -26.50 5.05
C LEU A 137 -24.35 -27.25 6.15
N SER A 138 -24.30 -28.57 6.06
CA SER A 138 -24.64 -29.47 7.17
C SER A 138 -23.54 -30.51 7.36
N ARG A 139 -23.30 -30.87 8.63
CA ARG A 139 -22.25 -31.81 9.05
C ARG A 139 -22.77 -32.75 10.13
N SER A 140 -22.27 -33.98 10.16
CA SER A 140 -22.52 -34.93 11.26
C SER A 140 -21.28 -35.00 12.13
N LEU A 141 -21.28 -34.26 13.24
CA LEU A 141 -20.13 -34.08 14.12
C LEU A 141 -20.27 -34.87 15.43
N GLU A 142 -19.11 -35.19 16.01
CA GLU A 142 -18.95 -35.88 17.29
C GLU A 142 -17.83 -35.23 18.12
N TRP A 143 -18.06 -35.13 19.43
CA TRP A 143 -17.09 -34.78 20.46
C TRP A 143 -17.16 -35.84 21.56
N THR A 144 -16.04 -36.47 21.86
CA THR A 144 -15.92 -37.60 22.79
C THR A 144 -15.51 -37.18 24.21
N GLY A 145 -15.37 -35.88 24.45
CA GLY A 145 -14.90 -35.34 25.72
C GLY A 145 -15.70 -34.11 26.16
N GLN A 146 -15.35 -33.61 27.34
CA GLN A 146 -15.88 -32.37 27.90
C GLN A 146 -14.91 -31.22 27.64
N ASP A 147 -15.41 -30.13 27.10
CA ASP A 147 -14.65 -28.90 26.81
C ASP A 147 -15.36 -27.69 27.42
N THR A 148 -14.67 -26.54 27.53
CA THR A 148 -15.37 -25.27 27.78
C THR A 148 -16.30 -24.94 26.61
N LYS A 149 -17.35 -24.16 26.85
CA LYS A 149 -18.26 -23.71 25.79
C LYS A 149 -17.52 -22.95 24.68
N LEU A 150 -16.53 -22.12 25.02
CA LEU A 150 -15.67 -21.46 24.03
C LEU A 150 -14.88 -22.46 23.20
N ALA A 151 -14.17 -23.41 23.83
CA ALA A 151 -13.39 -24.41 23.10
C ALA A 151 -14.30 -25.28 22.20
N ARG A 152 -15.50 -25.62 22.68
CA ARG A 152 -16.50 -26.33 21.89
C ARG A 152 -17.00 -25.51 20.70
N LEU A 153 -17.25 -24.21 20.88
CA LEU A 153 -17.64 -23.28 19.81
C LEU A 153 -16.54 -23.15 18.76
N LEU A 154 -15.29 -22.90 19.16
CA LEU A 154 -14.16 -22.78 18.24
C LEU A 154 -13.92 -24.12 17.51
N SER A 155 -14.09 -25.25 18.19
CA SER A 155 -14.06 -26.57 17.54
C SER A 155 -15.16 -26.74 16.49
N LEU A 156 -16.38 -26.28 16.79
CA LEU A 156 -17.50 -26.28 15.84
C LEU A 156 -17.20 -25.42 14.61
N VAL A 157 -16.73 -24.18 14.81
CA VAL A 157 -16.31 -23.26 13.74
C VAL A 157 -15.27 -23.93 12.83
N ASN A 158 -14.23 -24.50 13.41
CA ASN A 158 -13.19 -25.21 12.66
C ASN A 158 -13.72 -26.44 11.89
N LYS A 159 -14.61 -27.25 12.50
CA LYS A 159 -15.22 -28.43 11.84
C LYS A 159 -16.19 -28.07 10.70
N PHE A 160 -16.62 -26.81 10.63
CA PHE A 160 -17.38 -26.26 9.51
C PHE A 160 -16.50 -25.55 8.48
N ASP A 161 -15.18 -25.67 8.58
CA ASP A 161 -14.21 -24.99 7.71
C ASP A 161 -14.45 -23.47 7.72
N ALA A 162 -14.66 -22.92 8.91
CA ALA A 162 -15.02 -21.52 9.14
C ALA A 162 -14.03 -20.80 10.07
N GLU A 163 -14.17 -19.49 10.13
CA GLU A 163 -13.57 -18.57 11.11
C GLU A 163 -14.67 -17.71 11.71
N CYS A 164 -14.44 -17.12 12.89
CA CYS A 164 -15.43 -16.26 13.52
C CYS A 164 -14.83 -15.03 14.19
N GLU A 165 -15.67 -14.03 14.42
CA GLU A 165 -15.37 -12.86 15.26
C GLU A 165 -16.58 -12.55 16.15
N PHE A 166 -16.31 -11.95 17.32
CA PHE A 166 -17.35 -11.39 18.18
C PHE A 166 -17.40 -9.88 18.04
N VAL A 167 -18.60 -9.34 17.83
CA VAL A 167 -18.84 -7.90 17.69
C VAL A 167 -19.77 -7.43 18.81
N THR A 168 -19.29 -6.50 19.63
CA THR A 168 -20.05 -5.94 20.74
C THR A 168 -20.84 -4.71 20.31
N HIS A 169 -22.13 -4.72 20.63
CA HIS A 169 -23.01 -3.56 20.48
C HIS A 169 -23.39 -3.02 21.86
N LEU A 170 -23.16 -1.73 22.06
CA LEU A 170 -23.51 -1.02 23.30
C LEU A 170 -24.62 -0.01 23.01
N ASN A 171 -25.51 0.17 23.97
CA ASN A 171 -26.48 1.26 23.98
C ASN A 171 -25.78 2.62 24.17
N LYS A 172 -26.50 3.71 23.88
CA LYS A 172 -25.97 5.09 24.04
C LYS A 172 -25.55 5.41 25.49
N ASP A 173 -26.16 4.75 26.47
CA ASP A 173 -25.83 4.91 27.89
C ASP A 173 -24.62 4.06 28.33
N GLY A 174 -24.08 3.23 27.44
CA GLY A 174 -22.92 2.37 27.67
C GLY A 174 -23.27 0.94 28.12
N THR A 175 -24.54 0.63 28.35
CA THR A 175 -24.98 -0.72 28.70
C THR A 175 -24.86 -1.67 27.50
N LEU A 176 -24.64 -2.97 27.76
CA LEU A 176 -24.60 -3.99 26.71
C LEU A 176 -25.99 -4.13 26.05
N ASP A 177 -26.02 -4.05 24.72
CA ASP A 177 -27.21 -4.37 23.91
C ASP A 177 -27.16 -5.85 23.52
N LYS A 178 -26.11 -6.23 22.80
CA LYS A 178 -25.87 -7.62 22.37
C LYS A 178 -24.43 -7.88 21.94
N ILE A 179 -24.08 -9.15 21.84
CA ILE A 179 -22.86 -9.63 21.19
C ILE A 179 -23.26 -10.42 19.95
N VAL A 180 -22.63 -10.11 18.81
CA VAL A 180 -22.90 -10.78 17.54
C VAL A 180 -21.72 -11.69 17.19
N LEU A 181 -21.99 -12.98 16.97
CA LEU A 181 -21.05 -13.93 16.39
C LEU A 181 -21.19 -13.91 14.87
N ASN A 182 -20.21 -13.34 14.18
CA ASN A 182 -20.10 -13.48 12.73
C ASN A 182 -19.24 -14.70 12.40
N VAL A 183 -19.68 -15.49 11.43
CA VAL A 183 -19.05 -16.72 10.98
C VAL A 183 -18.82 -16.64 9.48
N TYR A 184 -17.55 -16.70 9.10
CA TYR A 184 -17.08 -16.59 7.72
C TYR A 184 -16.50 -17.93 7.27
N ARG A 185 -16.47 -18.18 5.97
CA ARG A 185 -15.70 -19.30 5.40
C ARG A 185 -14.23 -19.11 5.78
N LYS A 186 -13.53 -20.19 6.12
CA LYS A 186 -12.12 -20.14 6.48
C LYS A 186 -11.31 -19.50 5.36
N HIS A 187 -10.28 -18.75 5.72
CA HIS A 187 -9.42 -18.09 4.74
C HIS A 187 -8.76 -19.09 3.79
N ASP A 188 -8.92 -18.85 2.50
CA ASP A 188 -8.27 -19.58 1.41
C ASP A 188 -8.05 -18.63 0.20
N ASP A 189 -7.69 -19.17 -0.97
CA ASP A 189 -7.46 -18.35 -2.16
C ASP A 189 -8.72 -17.61 -2.67
N SER A 190 -9.90 -18.15 -2.37
CA SER A 190 -11.21 -17.65 -2.82
C SER A 190 -12.02 -16.94 -1.73
N HIS A 191 -11.78 -17.25 -0.46
CA HIS A 191 -12.49 -16.72 0.70
C HIS A 191 -11.55 -15.93 1.60
N GLN A 192 -11.98 -14.75 2.05
CA GLN A 192 -11.15 -13.93 2.93
C GLN A 192 -11.15 -14.40 4.39
N GLY A 193 -12.24 -15.02 4.84
CA GLY A 193 -12.48 -15.20 6.27
C GLY A 193 -12.71 -13.87 6.98
N VAL A 194 -12.37 -13.80 8.26
CA VAL A 194 -12.44 -12.56 9.06
C VAL A 194 -11.53 -11.48 8.48
N GLY A 195 -11.96 -10.21 8.52
CA GLY A 195 -11.19 -9.07 8.01
C GLY A 195 -11.35 -8.87 6.50
N THR A 196 -10.45 -8.10 5.89
CA THR A 196 -10.59 -7.68 4.48
C THR A 196 -9.30 -7.81 3.67
N ARG A 197 -9.42 -8.02 2.35
CA ARG A 197 -8.27 -7.93 1.42
C ARG A 197 -7.97 -6.48 1.13
N ARG A 198 -6.96 -5.93 1.79
CA ARG A 198 -6.57 -4.52 1.71
C ARG A 198 -5.69 -4.24 0.51
N LYS A 199 -6.27 -4.25 -0.69
CA LYS A 199 -5.57 -3.91 -1.95
C LYS A 199 -5.10 -2.45 -2.01
N ASP A 200 -5.68 -1.60 -1.17
CA ASP A 200 -5.33 -0.20 -0.97
C ASP A 200 -4.06 -0.01 -0.13
N VAL A 201 -3.59 -1.06 0.56
CA VAL A 201 -2.41 -1.02 1.42
C VAL A 201 -1.34 -1.98 0.90
N THR A 202 -0.16 -1.44 0.65
CA THR A 202 1.06 -2.23 0.39
C THR A 202 2.16 -1.68 1.27
N LEU A 203 2.80 -2.57 2.02
CA LEU A 203 3.84 -2.21 2.97
C LEU A 203 5.21 -2.34 2.31
N TYR A 204 6.10 -1.37 2.51
CA TYR A 204 7.42 -1.36 1.90
C TYR A 204 8.52 -1.39 2.97
N TYR A 205 9.56 -2.19 2.73
CA TYR A 205 10.79 -2.16 3.51
C TYR A 205 11.43 -0.76 3.48
N GLY A 206 11.84 -0.28 4.65
CA GLY A 206 12.40 1.07 4.83
C GLY A 206 11.35 2.19 4.90
N LYS A 207 10.05 1.86 4.83
CA LYS A 207 8.93 2.78 5.09
C LYS A 207 8.12 2.31 6.30
N GLU A 208 7.13 1.44 6.07
CA GLU A 208 6.26 0.91 7.11
C GLU A 208 6.85 -0.34 7.78
N ILE A 209 7.75 -1.04 7.08
CA ILE A 209 8.42 -2.23 7.58
C ILE A 209 9.86 -1.90 7.93
N LYS A 210 10.23 -2.14 9.19
CA LYS A 210 11.60 -1.94 9.67
C LYS A 210 12.52 -3.11 9.31
N GLU A 211 12.06 -4.33 9.54
CA GLU A 211 12.79 -5.56 9.26
C GLU A 211 11.80 -6.69 8.96
N ILE A 212 12.12 -7.52 7.96
CA ILE A 212 11.52 -8.85 7.80
C ILE A 212 12.60 -9.89 8.09
N ARG A 213 12.41 -10.69 9.13
CA ARG A 213 13.24 -11.87 9.39
C ARG A 213 12.61 -13.07 8.71
N ARG A 214 13.32 -13.68 7.75
CA ARG A 214 12.94 -14.96 7.14
C ARG A 214 13.80 -16.08 7.73
N THR A 215 13.16 -17.07 8.35
CA THR A 215 13.80 -18.29 8.83
C THR A 215 13.44 -19.44 7.90
N ILE A 216 14.44 -20.21 7.47
CA ILE A 216 14.25 -21.44 6.69
C ILE A 216 14.78 -22.59 7.53
N ASP A 217 13.88 -23.44 8.02
CA ASP A 217 14.20 -24.54 8.93
C ASP A 217 13.84 -25.89 8.29
N LYS A 218 14.84 -26.75 8.12
CA LYS A 218 14.66 -28.12 7.61
C LYS A 218 14.45 -29.15 8.73
N THR A 219 14.38 -28.71 9.99
CA THR A 219 14.05 -29.58 11.12
C THR A 219 12.65 -30.14 10.90
N GLY A 220 12.53 -31.47 10.93
CA GLY A 220 11.26 -32.13 10.63
C GLY A 220 10.84 -32.11 9.16
N LEU A 221 11.79 -31.92 8.23
CA LEU A 221 11.55 -32.13 6.80
C LEU A 221 11.46 -33.63 6.50
N TYR A 222 10.39 -34.06 5.82
CA TYR A 222 10.17 -35.45 5.44
C TYR A 222 9.76 -35.57 3.98
N THR A 223 10.50 -36.36 3.19
CA THR A 223 10.24 -36.57 1.75
C THR A 223 9.45 -37.85 1.47
N ALA A 224 9.12 -38.62 2.51
CA ALA A 224 8.21 -39.75 2.45
C ALA A 224 7.37 -39.84 3.73
N ILE A 225 6.15 -40.38 3.61
CA ILE A 225 5.31 -40.70 4.78
C ILE A 225 4.80 -42.15 4.68
N LYS A 226 4.84 -42.86 5.81
CA LYS A 226 4.25 -44.18 5.99
C LYS A 226 3.00 -44.08 6.87
N PRO A 227 1.80 -43.99 6.28
CA PRO A 227 0.57 -43.90 7.05
C PRO A 227 0.08 -45.27 7.54
N ILE A 228 -0.33 -45.34 8.80
CA ILE A 228 -0.91 -46.53 9.43
C ILE A 228 -2.29 -46.16 10.01
N GLY A 229 -3.32 -46.83 9.51
CA GLY A 229 -4.69 -46.67 10.00
C GLY A 229 -5.03 -47.60 11.17
N THR A 230 -6.27 -47.56 11.62
CA THR A 230 -6.79 -48.45 12.67
C THR A 230 -6.58 -49.92 12.28
N ASP A 231 -6.26 -50.77 13.25
CA ASP A 231 -6.04 -52.21 13.06
C ASP A 231 -4.91 -52.56 12.05
N GLY A 232 -3.96 -51.64 11.82
CA GLY A 232 -2.83 -51.85 10.91
C GLY A 232 -3.16 -51.64 9.42
N LEU A 233 -4.27 -50.96 9.10
CA LEU A 233 -4.62 -50.58 7.74
C LEU A 233 -3.46 -49.83 7.04
N THR A 234 -3.14 -50.22 5.82
CA THR A 234 -2.08 -49.58 5.00
C THR A 234 -2.63 -49.11 3.65
N ILE A 235 -1.87 -48.27 2.95
CA ILE A 235 -2.19 -47.79 1.60
C ILE A 235 -1.64 -48.68 0.47
N LYS A 236 -1.15 -49.89 0.79
CA LYS A 236 -0.42 -50.78 -0.13
C LYS A 236 -1.13 -51.08 -1.45
N ASP A 237 -2.45 -51.14 -1.43
CA ASP A 237 -3.26 -51.50 -2.60
C ASP A 237 -3.62 -50.31 -3.49
N LEU A 238 -3.25 -49.08 -3.11
CA LEU A 238 -3.48 -47.87 -3.90
C LEU A 238 -2.40 -47.67 -4.97
N ASP A 239 -2.80 -47.12 -6.11
CA ASP A 239 -1.90 -46.60 -7.14
C ASP A 239 -2.32 -45.16 -7.45
N LYS A 240 -1.56 -44.18 -6.95
CA LYS A 240 -1.88 -42.75 -7.06
C LYS A 240 -0.64 -41.94 -7.39
N THR A 241 -0.82 -40.98 -8.30
CA THR A 241 0.17 -39.97 -8.66
C THR A 241 -0.49 -38.60 -8.62
N GLU A 242 0.12 -37.67 -7.91
CA GLU A 242 -0.32 -36.28 -7.81
C GLU A 242 0.71 -35.40 -8.50
N ASN A 243 0.30 -34.68 -9.55
CA ASN A 243 1.18 -33.80 -10.30
C ASN A 243 1.17 -32.38 -9.72
N ASP A 244 2.25 -31.64 -9.92
CA ASP A 244 2.25 -30.19 -9.73
C ASP A 244 1.59 -29.46 -10.92
N ASP A 245 1.53 -28.14 -10.85
CA ASP A 245 0.91 -27.28 -11.87
C ASP A 245 1.62 -27.35 -13.24
N ASN A 246 2.86 -27.84 -13.28
CA ASN A 246 3.63 -28.04 -14.51
C ASN A 246 3.47 -29.46 -15.07
N GLY A 247 2.64 -30.31 -14.43
CA GLY A 247 2.43 -31.69 -14.83
C GLY A 247 3.52 -32.66 -14.37
N VAL A 248 4.42 -32.25 -13.48
CA VAL A 248 5.47 -33.11 -12.93
C VAL A 248 4.91 -33.94 -11.78
N ALA A 249 5.17 -35.25 -11.77
CA ALA A 249 4.74 -36.16 -10.70
C ALA A 249 5.40 -35.81 -9.35
N MET A 250 4.69 -35.07 -8.51
CA MET A 250 5.19 -34.53 -7.25
C MET A 250 5.09 -35.54 -6.11
N PHE A 251 3.96 -36.27 -6.03
CA PHE A 251 3.75 -37.31 -5.04
C PHE A 251 3.34 -38.63 -5.68
N ARG A 252 3.87 -39.74 -5.19
CA ARG A 252 3.58 -41.08 -5.72
C ARG A 252 3.33 -42.08 -4.60
N SER A 253 2.29 -42.89 -4.77
CA SER A 253 2.00 -44.09 -3.97
C SER A 253 1.75 -45.22 -4.95
N ALA A 254 2.79 -45.99 -5.28
CA ALA A 254 2.68 -47.08 -6.24
C ALA A 254 2.04 -48.32 -5.61
N LYS A 255 1.30 -49.10 -6.40
CA LYS A 255 0.74 -50.37 -5.92
C LYS A 255 1.83 -51.29 -5.39
N GLY A 256 1.64 -51.80 -4.18
CA GLY A 256 2.61 -52.63 -3.47
C GLY A 256 3.48 -51.87 -2.47
N ASP A 257 3.49 -50.53 -2.51
CA ASP A 257 4.21 -49.66 -1.58
C ASP A 257 3.30 -49.15 -0.47
N THR A 258 3.81 -49.10 0.76
CA THR A 258 3.08 -48.56 1.91
C THR A 258 3.30 -47.06 2.12
N HIS A 259 4.12 -46.41 1.30
CA HIS A 259 4.50 -44.99 1.46
C HIS A 259 3.84 -44.10 0.41
N ILE A 260 3.69 -42.83 0.77
CA ILE A 260 3.58 -41.74 -0.20
C ILE A 260 4.97 -41.09 -0.28
N LEU A 261 5.54 -41.06 -1.47
CA LEU A 261 6.88 -40.56 -1.75
C LEU A 261 6.80 -39.20 -2.45
N CYS A 262 7.76 -38.32 -2.19
CA CYS A 262 7.99 -37.08 -2.94
C CYS A 262 9.36 -37.11 -3.63
N PRO A 263 9.47 -37.72 -4.83
CA PRO A 263 10.76 -37.92 -5.50
C PRO A 263 11.52 -36.62 -5.81
N PRO A 264 10.89 -35.54 -6.31
CA PRO A 264 11.61 -34.28 -6.58
C PRO A 264 12.28 -33.71 -5.32
N MET A 265 11.58 -33.73 -4.18
CA MET A 265 12.14 -33.22 -2.93
C MET A 265 13.18 -34.12 -2.29
N ARG A 266 13.13 -35.43 -2.54
CA ARG A 266 14.26 -36.31 -2.22
C ARG A 266 15.51 -35.89 -3.00
N ASP A 267 15.39 -35.50 -4.26
CA ASP A 267 16.56 -35.10 -5.06
C ASP A 267 17.16 -33.78 -4.61
N GLU A 268 16.34 -32.84 -4.15
CA GLU A 268 16.80 -31.58 -3.56
C GLU A 268 17.33 -31.75 -2.12
N TYR A 269 16.66 -32.58 -1.31
CA TYR A 269 16.98 -32.82 0.10
C TYR A 269 17.17 -34.32 0.39
N PRO A 270 18.19 -34.96 -0.20
CA PRO A 270 18.40 -36.39 -0.02
C PRO A 270 18.93 -36.70 1.39
N SER A 271 18.54 -37.84 1.92
CA SER A 271 19.26 -38.44 3.05
C SER A 271 20.66 -38.85 2.57
N GLN A 272 21.69 -38.12 3.00
CA GLN A 272 23.09 -38.29 2.51
C GLN A 272 23.89 -39.32 3.30
N VAL A 273 23.50 -39.62 4.55
CA VAL A 273 24.21 -40.55 5.45
C VAL A 273 23.45 -41.88 5.50
N VAL A 274 23.32 -42.51 4.34
CA VAL A 274 22.67 -43.82 4.17
C VAL A 274 23.56 -44.72 3.31
N ASP A 275 23.25 -46.02 3.30
CA ASP A 275 23.86 -46.97 2.39
C ASP A 275 23.73 -46.47 0.93
N PRO A 276 24.77 -46.59 0.07
CA PRO A 276 24.71 -46.16 -1.33
C PRO A 276 23.58 -46.80 -2.16
N THR A 277 23.00 -47.90 -1.69
CA THR A 277 21.86 -48.61 -2.31
C THR A 277 20.51 -48.25 -1.69
N GLY A 278 20.48 -47.41 -0.65
CA GLY A 278 19.25 -46.95 0.01
C GLY A 278 18.45 -45.95 -0.83
N ASP A 279 17.16 -45.81 -0.52
CA ASP A 279 16.20 -45.01 -1.29
C ASP A 279 16.36 -43.47 -1.13
N ARG A 280 17.21 -43.04 -0.19
CA ARG A 280 17.54 -41.64 0.18
C ARG A 280 16.36 -40.78 0.63
N TYR A 281 15.19 -41.37 0.88
CA TYR A 281 14.03 -40.64 1.42
C TYR A 281 14.18 -40.38 2.92
N ILE A 282 13.51 -39.34 3.40
CA ILE A 282 13.41 -39.00 4.81
C ILE A 282 11.99 -39.37 5.26
N ASN A 283 11.86 -40.51 5.95
CA ASN A 283 10.56 -41.12 6.25
C ASN A 283 9.92 -40.58 7.53
N LEU A 284 8.62 -40.28 7.44
CA LEU A 284 7.74 -40.01 8.57
C LEU A 284 6.79 -41.20 8.79
N ASP A 285 6.95 -41.91 9.90
CA ASP A 285 5.93 -42.86 10.36
C ASP A 285 4.77 -42.10 11.02
N TRP A 286 3.55 -42.28 10.52
CA TRP A 286 2.39 -41.50 10.94
C TRP A 286 1.14 -42.35 11.11
N THR A 287 0.40 -42.16 12.20
CA THR A 287 -0.83 -42.89 12.51
C THR A 287 -2.05 -42.00 12.38
N TYR A 288 -3.17 -42.56 11.91
CA TYR A 288 -4.45 -41.85 11.83
C TYR A 288 -5.62 -42.80 12.09
N GLU A 289 -6.54 -42.38 12.95
CA GLU A 289 -7.70 -43.19 13.32
C GLU A 289 -8.73 -43.23 12.18
N THR A 290 -8.60 -44.23 11.31
CA THR A 290 -9.57 -44.52 10.27
C THR A 290 -9.48 -45.98 9.83
N LYS A 291 -10.63 -46.51 9.39
CA LYS A 291 -10.74 -47.81 8.71
C LYS A 291 -10.88 -47.66 7.18
N ASN A 292 -10.87 -46.43 6.66
CA ASN A 292 -11.02 -46.16 5.22
C ASN A 292 -9.67 -45.80 4.59
N VAL A 293 -9.23 -46.62 3.63
CA VAL A 293 -7.93 -46.46 2.96
C VAL A 293 -7.78 -45.15 2.19
N ASN A 294 -8.87 -44.62 1.61
CA ASN A 294 -8.84 -43.34 0.89
C ASN A 294 -8.78 -42.14 1.84
N THR A 295 -9.47 -42.22 2.98
CA THR A 295 -9.34 -41.21 4.04
C THR A 295 -7.92 -41.20 4.59
N LEU A 296 -7.35 -42.39 4.86
CA LEU A 296 -5.97 -42.54 5.31
C LEU A 296 -4.98 -41.90 4.32
N TYR A 297 -5.12 -42.21 3.02
CA TYR A 297 -4.30 -41.60 1.96
C TYR A 297 -4.43 -40.08 1.92
N GLY A 298 -5.65 -39.55 1.90
CA GLY A 298 -5.89 -38.10 1.78
C GLY A 298 -5.29 -37.32 2.95
N GLN A 299 -5.44 -37.83 4.18
CA GLN A 299 -4.89 -37.20 5.37
C GLN A 299 -3.36 -37.33 5.45
N ALA A 300 -2.80 -38.48 5.03
CA ALA A 300 -1.37 -38.69 4.94
C ALA A 300 -0.72 -37.77 3.90
N LEU A 301 -1.33 -37.62 2.73
CA LEU A 301 -0.88 -36.70 1.70
C LEU A 301 -0.92 -35.25 2.19
N ALA A 302 -2.00 -34.83 2.87
CA ALA A 302 -2.09 -33.51 3.48
C ALA A 302 -0.99 -33.30 4.54
N LYS A 303 -0.71 -34.32 5.36
CA LYS A 303 0.38 -34.28 6.34
C LYS A 303 1.75 -34.16 5.67
N LEU A 304 2.05 -34.97 4.65
CA LEU A 304 3.32 -34.90 3.91
C LEU A 304 3.47 -33.53 3.24
N LYS A 305 2.42 -33.01 2.60
CA LYS A 305 2.40 -31.65 2.03
C LYS A 305 2.69 -30.55 3.05
N SER A 306 2.51 -30.78 4.35
CA SER A 306 2.87 -29.82 5.39
C SER A 306 4.34 -29.86 5.84
N VAL A 307 5.11 -30.89 5.44
CA VAL A 307 6.49 -31.13 5.94
C VAL A 307 7.50 -31.52 4.85
N TYR A 308 7.10 -31.65 3.59
CA TYR A 308 7.98 -32.06 2.49
C TYR A 308 8.99 -31.00 2.03
N MET A 309 8.81 -29.76 2.47
CA MET A 309 9.67 -28.60 2.24
C MET A 309 10.18 -28.06 3.58
N PRO A 310 11.32 -27.35 3.61
CA PRO A 310 11.73 -26.63 4.81
C PRO A 310 10.62 -25.66 5.26
N ALA A 311 10.37 -25.60 6.56
CA ALA A 311 9.46 -24.62 7.12
C ALA A 311 10.03 -23.22 6.92
N ILE A 312 9.29 -22.35 6.24
CA ILE A 312 9.65 -20.94 6.08
C ILE A 312 8.75 -20.11 6.98
N THR A 313 9.34 -19.41 7.93
CA THR A 313 8.62 -18.46 8.80
C THR A 313 9.11 -17.05 8.55
N TYR A 314 8.21 -16.09 8.73
CA TYR A 314 8.49 -14.67 8.60
C TYR A 314 8.09 -13.97 9.89
N GLU A 315 8.94 -13.06 10.34
CA GLU A 315 8.63 -12.13 11.42
C GLU A 315 8.80 -10.71 10.89
N VAL A 316 7.83 -9.85 11.16
CA VAL A 316 7.82 -8.46 10.70
C VAL A 316 7.90 -7.55 11.92
N ASP A 317 8.89 -6.66 11.94
CA ASP A 317 9.02 -5.65 12.99
C ASP A 317 8.32 -4.35 12.57
N GLY A 318 7.31 -3.95 13.35
CA GLY A 318 6.56 -2.70 13.17
C GLY A 318 5.13 -2.73 13.70
N PHE A 319 4.51 -1.54 13.77
CA PHE A 319 3.08 -1.37 13.96
C PHE A 319 2.46 -0.77 12.72
N ILE A 320 1.46 -1.45 12.18
CA ILE A 320 0.66 -0.95 11.08
C ILE A 320 -0.80 -0.96 11.53
N LYS A 321 -1.48 0.16 11.33
CA LYS A 321 -2.90 0.30 11.68
C LYS A 321 -3.78 -0.46 10.69
N LEU A 322 -3.94 -1.76 10.95
CA LEU A 322 -4.81 -2.70 10.25
C LEU A 322 -5.78 -3.36 11.23
N GLU A 323 -6.82 -4.01 10.70
CA GLU A 323 -7.75 -4.81 11.50
C GLU A 323 -7.31 -6.29 11.54
N ILE A 324 -7.71 -6.98 12.62
CA ILE A 324 -7.50 -8.43 12.74
C ILE A 324 -8.12 -9.16 11.55
N GLY A 325 -7.37 -10.08 10.95
CA GLY A 325 -7.78 -10.82 9.77
C GLY A 325 -7.57 -10.11 8.43
N ASP A 326 -7.19 -8.82 8.41
CA ASP A 326 -6.85 -8.13 7.16
C ASP A 326 -5.66 -8.82 6.46
N THR A 327 -5.75 -8.95 5.14
CA THR A 327 -4.67 -9.47 4.29
C THR A 327 -4.06 -8.33 3.47
N ILE A 328 -2.74 -8.20 3.53
CA ILE A 328 -1.97 -7.15 2.85
C ILE A 328 -0.81 -7.75 2.06
N LYS A 329 -0.25 -6.94 1.15
CA LYS A 329 0.99 -7.25 0.45
C LYS A 329 2.16 -6.48 1.06
N MET A 330 3.32 -7.14 1.12
CA MET A 330 4.59 -6.58 1.58
C MET A 330 5.64 -6.69 0.49
N HIS A 331 6.39 -5.62 0.29
CA HIS A 331 7.44 -5.49 -0.70
C HIS A 331 8.75 -5.19 0.02
N ASP A 332 9.68 -6.15 0.01
CA ASP A 332 10.98 -6.00 0.65
C ASP A 332 12.11 -6.08 -0.39
N ALA A 333 12.55 -4.89 -0.82
CA ALA A 333 13.64 -4.70 -1.75
C ALA A 333 15.03 -4.87 -1.11
N GLY A 334 15.12 -5.08 0.21
CA GLY A 334 16.36 -5.43 0.90
C GLY A 334 16.81 -6.88 0.62
N PHE A 335 15.89 -7.76 0.24
CA PHE A 335 16.21 -9.11 -0.23
C PHE A 335 16.63 -9.11 -1.69
N THR A 336 17.61 -9.97 -2.03
CA THR A 336 18.01 -10.26 -3.42
C THR A 336 17.84 -11.76 -3.68
N PRO A 337 16.91 -12.20 -4.54
CA PRO A 337 15.94 -11.39 -5.30
C PRO A 337 14.87 -10.72 -4.40
N LEU A 338 14.19 -9.70 -4.95
CA LEU A 338 13.08 -8.97 -4.32
C LEU A 338 12.09 -9.94 -3.66
N LEU A 339 11.79 -9.70 -2.38
CA LEU A 339 10.84 -10.51 -1.64
C LEU A 339 9.46 -9.84 -1.68
N LEU A 340 8.50 -10.53 -2.29
CA LEU A 340 7.09 -10.15 -2.29
C LEU A 340 6.32 -11.14 -1.41
N LEU A 341 5.63 -10.63 -0.40
CA LEU A 341 4.83 -11.46 0.51
C LEU A 341 3.37 -11.00 0.47
N GLU A 342 2.47 -11.95 0.61
CA GLU A 342 1.13 -11.70 1.15
C GLU A 342 1.11 -12.22 2.58
N ALA A 343 0.56 -11.45 3.51
CA ALA A 343 0.43 -11.89 4.89
C ALA A 343 -0.90 -11.39 5.49
N ARG A 344 -1.33 -12.06 6.55
CA ARG A 344 -2.58 -11.77 7.22
C ARG A 344 -2.33 -11.36 8.66
N VAL A 345 -3.03 -10.33 9.14
CA VAL A 345 -2.91 -9.88 10.52
C VAL A 345 -3.50 -10.93 11.45
N SER A 346 -2.65 -11.57 12.27
CA SER A 346 -3.07 -12.60 13.22
C SER A 346 -3.29 -12.05 14.61
N GLU A 347 -2.46 -11.10 15.04
CA GLU A 347 -2.56 -10.48 16.35
C GLU A 347 -2.15 -9.01 16.30
N GLN A 348 -2.60 -8.25 17.30
CA GLN A 348 -2.25 -6.85 17.45
C GLN A 348 -2.17 -6.50 18.93
N GLU A 349 -1.10 -5.81 19.31
CA GLU A 349 -0.91 -5.24 20.64
C GLU A 349 -0.97 -3.71 20.52
N ILE A 350 -1.88 -3.07 21.24
CA ILE A 350 -2.07 -1.62 21.24
C ILE A 350 -2.01 -1.10 22.67
N SER A 351 -1.13 -0.14 22.92
CA SER A 351 -1.13 0.68 24.12
C SER A 351 -1.60 2.08 23.79
N PHE A 352 -2.65 2.54 24.46
CA PHE A 352 -3.15 3.90 24.30
C PHE A 352 -2.31 4.92 25.07
N SER A 353 -1.64 4.52 26.16
CA SER A 353 -0.72 5.41 26.90
C SER A 353 0.71 5.40 26.35
N LYS A 354 1.11 4.34 25.63
CA LYS A 354 2.45 4.17 25.02
C LYS A 354 2.39 3.65 23.57
N PRO A 355 1.96 4.48 22.60
CA PRO A 355 1.81 4.04 21.20
C PRO A 355 3.09 3.52 20.54
N ASP A 356 4.26 3.88 21.06
CA ASP A 356 5.59 3.39 20.64
C ASP A 356 5.80 1.88 20.90
N ARG A 357 4.97 1.27 21.75
CA ARG A 357 4.98 -0.16 22.04
C ARG A 357 4.01 -0.97 21.19
N ASN A 358 3.23 -0.32 20.32
CA ASN A 358 2.25 -1.04 19.52
C ASN A 358 2.95 -2.02 18.58
N LYS A 359 2.29 -3.13 18.28
CA LYS A 359 2.82 -4.20 17.42
C LYS A 359 1.72 -4.84 16.59
N THR A 360 2.06 -5.20 15.36
CA THR A 360 1.21 -6.01 14.48
C THR A 360 1.91 -7.31 14.18
N ILE A 361 1.27 -8.43 14.48
CA ILE A 361 1.80 -9.77 14.20
C ILE A 361 1.05 -10.32 13.00
N PHE A 362 1.81 -10.81 12.02
CA PHE A 362 1.29 -11.39 10.81
C PHE A 362 1.49 -12.91 10.81
N SER A 363 0.59 -13.62 10.14
CA SER A 363 0.67 -15.05 9.87
C SER A 363 0.23 -15.33 8.43
N ASN A 364 0.12 -16.61 8.07
CA ASN A 364 -0.30 -17.08 6.75
C ASN A 364 0.51 -16.45 5.61
N PHE A 365 1.81 -16.30 5.84
CA PHE A 365 2.70 -15.74 4.84
C PHE A 365 2.74 -16.61 3.59
N ARG A 366 2.48 -15.99 2.44
CA ARG A 366 2.68 -16.58 1.12
C ARG A 366 3.70 -15.76 0.36
N ALA A 367 4.81 -16.38 -0.01
CA ALA A 367 5.74 -15.77 -0.96
C ALA A 367 5.04 -15.69 -2.33
N LEU A 368 4.96 -14.48 -2.87
CA LEU A 368 4.44 -14.25 -4.20
C LEU A 368 5.60 -14.43 -5.19
N GLU A 369 5.36 -15.20 -6.25
CA GLU A 369 6.36 -15.35 -7.30
C GLU A 369 6.66 -13.99 -7.93
N ASN A 370 7.95 -13.65 -8.01
CA ASN A 370 8.44 -12.49 -8.74
C ASN A 370 8.49 -12.80 -10.25
N LYS A 371 7.35 -13.17 -10.84
CA LYS A 371 7.21 -13.33 -12.29
C LYS A 371 6.69 -12.02 -12.86
N LEU A 372 7.26 -11.56 -13.98
CA LEU A 372 6.64 -10.51 -14.80
C LEU A 372 5.19 -10.94 -15.06
N SER A 373 4.23 -10.03 -14.92
CA SER A 373 2.83 -10.36 -15.22
C SER A 373 2.71 -10.88 -16.65
N ALA A 374 1.80 -11.82 -16.89
CA ALA A 374 1.58 -12.38 -18.22
C ALA A 374 1.37 -11.29 -19.29
N ASP A 375 0.67 -10.20 -18.92
CA ASP A 375 0.47 -9.04 -19.78
C ASP A 375 1.78 -8.33 -20.16
N ILE A 376 2.71 -8.12 -19.21
CA ILE A 376 4.01 -7.51 -19.50
C ILE A 376 4.88 -8.46 -20.33
N GLN A 377 4.81 -9.77 -20.08
CA GLN A 377 5.50 -10.76 -20.92
C GLN A 377 4.96 -10.73 -22.34
N SER A 378 3.65 -10.73 -22.53
CA SER A 378 3.02 -10.64 -23.85
C SER A 378 3.31 -9.31 -24.55
N ARG A 379 3.32 -8.19 -23.83
CA ARG A 379 3.70 -6.88 -24.40
C ARG A 379 5.18 -6.81 -24.76
N LEU A 380 6.06 -7.43 -23.96
CA LEU A 380 7.48 -7.53 -24.26
C LEU A 380 7.71 -8.42 -25.50
N GLU A 381 7.04 -9.56 -25.58
CA GLU A 381 7.06 -10.42 -26.76
C GLU A 381 6.53 -9.70 -28.00
N ALA A 382 5.43 -8.95 -27.89
CA ALA A 382 4.89 -8.14 -28.98
C ALA A 382 5.89 -7.06 -29.44
N LEU A 383 6.54 -6.36 -28.50
CA LEU A 383 7.57 -5.36 -28.83
C LEU A 383 8.81 -5.99 -29.49
N ILE A 384 9.20 -7.20 -29.05
CA ILE A 384 10.30 -7.96 -29.67
C ILE A 384 9.90 -8.35 -31.10
N GLN A 385 8.68 -8.84 -31.32
CA GLN A 385 8.18 -9.16 -32.66
C GLN A 385 8.06 -7.92 -33.55
N ASP A 386 7.61 -6.79 -33.00
CA ASP A 386 7.51 -5.52 -33.71
C ASP A 386 8.86 -4.93 -34.11
N ALA A 387 9.91 -5.17 -33.33
CA ALA A 387 11.26 -4.74 -33.65
C ALA A 387 11.94 -5.58 -34.76
N ILE A 388 11.38 -6.71 -35.19
CA ILE A 388 11.97 -7.52 -36.28
C ILE A 388 11.65 -6.85 -37.64
N PRO A 389 12.66 -6.38 -38.39
CA PRO A 389 12.46 -5.71 -39.67
C PRO A 389 11.95 -6.69 -40.74
N TYR A 390 11.20 -6.17 -41.70
CA TYR A 390 10.86 -6.89 -42.92
C TYR A 390 12.06 -6.90 -43.87
N THR A 391 12.37 -8.06 -44.43
CA THR A 391 13.40 -8.21 -45.46
C THR A 391 12.75 -8.71 -46.75
N ALA A 392 13.20 -8.14 -47.88
CA ALA A 392 12.69 -8.46 -49.21
C ALA A 392 13.83 -9.01 -50.09
N ASP A 393 13.54 -10.06 -50.84
CA ASP A 393 14.43 -10.67 -51.82
C ASP A 393 13.68 -10.99 -53.12
N ILE A 394 14.38 -11.00 -54.25
CA ILE A 394 13.85 -11.46 -55.54
C ILE A 394 14.47 -12.81 -55.90
N ILE A 395 13.62 -13.82 -56.09
CA ILE A 395 14.04 -15.14 -56.56
C ILE A 395 13.86 -15.22 -58.06
N THR A 396 14.88 -15.68 -58.78
CA THR A 396 14.87 -15.81 -60.25
C THR A 396 14.87 -17.26 -60.69
N THR A 397 14.12 -17.62 -61.73
CA THR A 397 14.17 -18.98 -62.30
C THR A 397 15.37 -19.20 -63.23
N ASN A 398 15.77 -18.20 -64.02
CA ASN A 398 16.82 -18.33 -65.04
C ASN A 398 17.88 -17.21 -64.97
N GLY A 399 18.09 -16.61 -63.79
CA GLY A 399 19.06 -15.53 -63.57
C GLY A 399 18.57 -14.16 -64.05
N LEU A 400 19.52 -13.21 -64.16
CA LEU A 400 19.28 -11.79 -64.45
C LEU A 400 19.94 -11.30 -65.76
N VAL A 401 20.52 -12.20 -66.56
CA VAL A 401 21.25 -11.83 -67.79
C VAL A 401 20.70 -12.62 -68.96
N PHE A 402 20.24 -11.91 -69.97
CA PHE A 402 19.90 -12.48 -71.28
C PHE A 402 21.06 -12.31 -72.26
N LYS A 403 21.03 -13.07 -73.34
CA LYS A 403 22.00 -12.96 -74.44
C LYS A 403 21.25 -12.86 -75.76
N ASN A 404 21.65 -11.91 -76.58
CA ASN A 404 21.21 -11.76 -77.97
C ASN A 404 19.69 -11.71 -78.15
N GLY A 405 18.95 -11.10 -77.22
CA GLY A 405 17.49 -11.00 -77.32
C GLY A 405 16.74 -12.30 -77.09
N GLU A 406 17.39 -13.36 -76.58
CA GLU A 406 16.77 -14.66 -76.33
C GLU A 406 16.68 -15.00 -74.84
N GLY A 407 15.56 -15.64 -74.45
CA GLY A 407 15.32 -16.18 -73.12
C GLY A 407 14.23 -15.47 -72.32
N SER A 408 13.91 -16.04 -71.15
CA SER A 408 12.97 -15.48 -70.19
C SER A 408 13.31 -15.92 -68.76
N THR A 409 13.06 -15.06 -67.77
CA THR A 409 13.21 -15.34 -66.34
C THR A 409 11.93 -14.96 -65.60
N THR A 410 11.58 -15.71 -64.57
CA THR A 410 10.49 -15.35 -63.65
C THR A 410 11.10 -14.76 -62.40
N LEU A 411 10.67 -13.55 -62.03
CA LEU A 411 11.02 -12.89 -60.79
C LEU A 411 9.89 -13.11 -59.78
N THR A 412 10.21 -13.70 -58.62
CA THR A 412 9.26 -13.97 -57.53
C THR A 412 9.63 -13.14 -56.32
N ALA A 413 8.67 -12.36 -55.80
CA ALA A 413 8.85 -11.59 -54.59
C ALA A 413 8.87 -12.52 -53.37
N ARG A 414 9.90 -12.40 -52.53
CA ARG A 414 9.98 -13.07 -51.24
C ARG A 414 10.11 -12.04 -50.14
N VAL A 415 9.22 -12.11 -49.16
CA VAL A 415 9.25 -11.27 -47.96
C VAL A 415 9.39 -12.17 -46.74
N SER A 416 10.29 -11.82 -45.83
CA SER A 416 10.44 -12.49 -44.55
C SER A 416 10.48 -11.51 -43.39
N ARG A 417 10.05 -11.99 -42.22
CA ARG A 417 10.20 -11.32 -40.94
C ARG A 417 10.95 -12.27 -40.02
N GLY A 418 12.22 -11.99 -39.77
CA GLY A 418 13.12 -12.96 -39.14
C GLY A 418 13.24 -14.23 -39.98
N ASN A 419 13.00 -15.40 -39.38
CA ASN A 419 13.10 -16.70 -40.06
C ASN A 419 11.78 -17.15 -40.73
N THR A 420 10.73 -16.33 -40.72
CA THR A 420 9.41 -16.68 -41.25
C THR A 420 9.18 -16.01 -42.60
N ILE A 421 8.79 -16.81 -43.61
CA ILE A 421 8.38 -16.33 -44.93
C ILE A 421 6.90 -15.93 -44.88
N LEU A 422 6.58 -14.73 -45.37
CA LEU A 422 5.23 -14.20 -45.43
C LEU A 422 4.65 -14.42 -46.83
N THR A 423 3.45 -15.02 -46.91
CA THR A 423 2.85 -15.47 -48.19
C THR A 423 1.60 -14.69 -48.60
N SER A 424 1.12 -13.76 -47.76
CA SER A 424 -0.14 -13.03 -47.98
C SER A 424 0.03 -11.53 -47.74
N LEU A 425 0.92 -10.91 -48.51
CA LEU A 425 1.15 -9.46 -48.50
C LEU A 425 0.80 -8.88 -49.88
N PHE A 426 0.33 -7.63 -49.89
CA PHE A 426 0.14 -6.89 -51.13
C PHE A 426 1.50 -6.47 -51.69
N VAL A 427 1.75 -6.79 -52.95
CA VAL A 427 3.02 -6.52 -53.64
C VAL A 427 2.74 -5.71 -54.89
N GLN A 428 3.55 -4.68 -55.15
CA GLN A 428 3.51 -3.91 -56.39
C GLN A 428 4.88 -3.98 -57.08
N TRP A 429 4.90 -4.52 -58.30
CA TRP A 429 6.07 -4.52 -59.18
C TRP A 429 6.14 -3.25 -60.02
N TYR A 430 7.37 -2.83 -60.30
CA TYR A 430 7.72 -1.72 -61.16
C TYR A 430 8.79 -2.15 -62.17
N LYS A 431 8.69 -1.62 -63.38
CA LYS A 431 9.75 -1.65 -64.40
C LYS A 431 10.19 -0.22 -64.67
N ASP A 432 11.47 0.07 -64.43
CA ASP A 432 12.07 1.40 -64.61
C ASP A 432 11.24 2.52 -63.94
N GLY A 433 10.76 2.24 -62.72
CA GLY A 433 9.93 3.16 -61.92
C GLY A 433 8.45 3.24 -62.35
N THR A 434 8.02 2.54 -63.39
CA THR A 434 6.62 2.51 -63.84
C THR A 434 5.90 1.27 -63.28
N PRO A 435 4.69 1.40 -62.69
CA PRO A 435 3.94 0.26 -62.18
C PRO A 435 3.70 -0.80 -63.27
N LEU A 436 3.95 -2.07 -62.93
CA LEU A 436 3.91 -3.19 -63.86
C LEU A 436 2.83 -4.22 -63.50
N SER A 437 2.83 -4.74 -62.27
CA SER A 437 1.95 -5.84 -61.85
C SER A 437 1.77 -5.88 -60.34
N GLU A 438 0.65 -6.39 -59.86
CA GLU A 438 0.36 -6.66 -58.44
C GLU A 438 0.49 -8.15 -58.07
N GLU A 439 0.95 -8.98 -59.02
CA GLU A 439 1.13 -10.41 -58.79
C GLU A 439 2.40 -10.73 -57.98
N ASN A 440 2.39 -11.83 -57.22
CA ASN A 440 3.56 -12.27 -56.45
C ASN A 440 4.79 -12.60 -57.30
N SER A 441 4.59 -12.86 -58.60
CA SER A 441 5.66 -13.15 -59.54
C SER A 441 5.36 -12.54 -60.90
N ILE A 442 6.41 -12.10 -61.61
CA ILE A 442 6.32 -11.61 -62.98
C ILE A 442 7.25 -12.40 -63.88
N THR A 443 6.89 -12.55 -65.15
CA THR A 443 7.78 -13.11 -66.17
C THR A 443 8.37 -11.99 -67.01
N VAL A 444 9.68 -11.98 -67.15
CA VAL A 444 10.44 -11.03 -67.96
C VAL A 444 11.06 -11.79 -69.13
N SER A 445 10.75 -11.37 -70.36
CA SER A 445 11.38 -11.91 -71.56
C SER A 445 12.52 -11.01 -72.01
N ALA A 446 13.50 -11.56 -72.74
CA ALA A 446 14.61 -10.77 -73.28
C ALA A 446 14.13 -9.63 -74.19
N SER A 447 13.05 -9.83 -74.95
CA SER A 447 12.40 -8.79 -75.76
C SER A 447 11.87 -7.59 -74.96
N ASP A 448 11.67 -7.75 -73.65
CA ASP A 448 11.19 -6.69 -72.77
C ASP A 448 12.33 -5.83 -72.21
N VAL A 449 13.60 -6.14 -72.50
CA VAL A 449 14.77 -5.47 -71.94
C VAL A 449 15.58 -4.80 -73.05
N ASP A 450 15.57 -3.45 -73.09
CA ASP A 450 16.35 -2.66 -74.06
C ASP A 450 17.73 -2.33 -73.45
N GLU A 451 18.73 -3.17 -73.72
CA GLU A 451 20.07 -3.24 -73.09
C GLU A 451 20.05 -3.53 -71.58
N LYS A 452 19.23 -2.82 -70.80
CA LYS A 452 19.02 -3.00 -69.36
C LYS A 452 17.62 -2.54 -68.93
N ALA A 453 17.06 -3.18 -67.91
CA ALA A 453 15.83 -2.76 -67.25
C ALA A 453 15.89 -3.06 -65.76
N VAL A 454 15.39 -2.15 -64.93
CA VAL A 454 15.35 -2.28 -63.47
C VAL A 454 13.98 -2.76 -63.04
N TYR A 455 13.94 -3.88 -62.33
CA TYR A 455 12.73 -4.45 -61.75
C TYR A 455 12.77 -4.35 -60.23
N ARG A 456 11.78 -3.69 -59.67
CA ARG A 456 11.62 -3.47 -58.23
C ARG A 456 10.25 -3.93 -57.79
N PHE A 457 10.15 -4.62 -56.66
CA PHE A 457 8.86 -4.78 -56.00
C PHE A 457 8.85 -4.07 -54.65
N GLU A 458 7.70 -3.54 -54.30
CA GLU A 458 7.45 -2.88 -53.02
C GLU A 458 6.31 -3.59 -52.30
N VAL A 459 6.45 -3.69 -50.97
CA VAL A 459 5.39 -4.15 -50.07
C VAL A 459 4.89 -2.93 -49.33
N LEU A 460 3.59 -2.69 -49.38
CA LEU A 460 2.95 -1.56 -48.72
C LEU A 460 2.18 -2.01 -47.48
N ASP A 461 2.16 -1.18 -46.45
CA ASP A 461 1.28 -1.36 -45.31
C ASP A 461 -0.16 -0.93 -45.63
N ALA A 462 -1.07 -1.08 -44.66
CA ALA A 462 -2.47 -0.68 -44.82
C ALA A 462 -2.67 0.84 -45.00
N GLY A 463 -1.68 1.65 -44.67
CA GLY A 463 -1.64 3.10 -44.87
C GLY A 463 -1.03 3.53 -46.21
N GLY A 464 -0.47 2.59 -46.98
CA GLY A 464 0.21 2.85 -48.25
C GLY A 464 1.69 3.22 -48.10
N GLU A 465 2.29 2.99 -46.93
CA GLU A 465 3.72 3.25 -46.68
C GLU A 465 4.57 2.00 -47.01
N ILE A 466 5.77 2.19 -47.57
CA ILE A 466 6.63 1.09 -48.00
C ILE A 466 7.24 0.39 -46.77
N MET A 467 6.86 -0.88 -46.57
CA MET A 467 7.37 -1.73 -45.49
C MET A 467 8.76 -2.29 -45.81
N CYS A 468 8.96 -2.74 -47.06
CA CYS A 468 10.23 -3.22 -47.60
C CYS A 468 10.17 -3.27 -49.13
N PHE A 469 11.33 -3.33 -49.76
CA PHE A 469 11.44 -3.48 -51.22
C PHE A 469 12.71 -4.26 -51.58
N ALA A 470 12.71 -4.86 -52.76
CA ALA A 470 13.91 -5.39 -53.38
C ALA A 470 13.94 -5.00 -54.85
N GLU A 471 15.14 -4.88 -55.40
CA GLU A 471 15.38 -4.44 -56.76
C GLU A 471 16.49 -5.27 -57.40
N VAL A 472 16.29 -5.61 -58.67
CA VAL A 472 17.29 -6.27 -59.52
C VAL A 472 17.36 -5.55 -60.87
N THR A 473 18.55 -5.49 -61.44
CA THR A 473 18.73 -5.04 -62.83
C THR A 473 18.90 -6.26 -63.71
N ILE A 474 18.07 -6.36 -64.75
CA ILE A 474 18.23 -7.33 -65.82
C ILE A 474 18.93 -6.65 -66.98
N VAL A 475 19.91 -7.32 -67.57
CA VAL A 475 20.63 -6.84 -68.75
C VAL A 475 20.52 -7.86 -69.88
N ASP A 476 20.39 -7.37 -71.10
CA ASP A 476 20.53 -8.20 -72.31
C ASP A 476 21.82 -7.81 -73.01
N VAL A 477 22.76 -8.75 -73.07
CA VAL A 477 24.08 -8.50 -73.66
C VAL A 477 24.12 -9.05 -75.09
N SER A 478 24.52 -8.19 -76.03
CA SER A 478 24.82 -8.60 -77.40
C SER A 478 26.30 -8.93 -77.52
N ASP A 479 26.62 -10.12 -78.01
CA ASP A 479 27.95 -10.40 -78.54
C ASP A 479 28.08 -9.69 -79.90
N GLY A 480 28.73 -8.53 -79.93
CA GLY A 480 29.04 -7.88 -81.21
C GLY A 480 29.71 -8.84 -82.21
N GLU A 481 29.72 -8.48 -83.49
CA GLU A 481 30.32 -9.27 -84.59
C GLU A 481 31.58 -10.04 -84.15
N PRO A 482 31.68 -11.37 -84.40
CA PRO A 482 32.74 -12.20 -83.86
C PRO A 482 34.13 -11.61 -84.14
N GLY A 483 34.82 -11.16 -83.09
CA GLY A 483 36.24 -10.87 -83.16
C GLY A 483 37.03 -12.14 -83.49
N ALA A 484 38.11 -12.00 -84.26
CA ALA A 484 39.00 -13.13 -84.56
C ALA A 484 39.46 -13.81 -83.24
N PRO A 485 39.49 -15.16 -83.17
CA PRO A 485 39.69 -15.88 -81.92
C PRO A 485 41.02 -15.50 -81.26
N GLY A 486 40.92 -14.94 -80.05
CA GLY A 486 42.05 -14.72 -79.15
C GLY A 486 42.42 -16.03 -78.43
N ILE A 487 43.71 -16.22 -78.17
CA ILE A 487 44.23 -17.37 -77.43
C ILE A 487 43.84 -17.21 -75.96
N SER A 488 43.13 -18.18 -75.39
CA SER A 488 42.77 -18.18 -73.98
C SER A 488 44.02 -18.39 -73.10
N PRO A 489 44.29 -17.51 -72.12
CA PRO A 489 45.39 -17.71 -71.19
C PRO A 489 45.10 -18.84 -70.22
N VAL A 490 46.16 -19.53 -69.79
CA VAL A 490 46.08 -20.55 -68.73
C VAL A 490 46.36 -19.88 -67.39
N VAL A 491 45.43 -20.01 -66.45
CA VAL A 491 45.58 -19.49 -65.08
C VAL A 491 45.86 -20.64 -64.12
N THR A 492 46.98 -20.57 -63.42
CA THR A 492 47.38 -21.56 -62.40
C THR A 492 47.45 -20.89 -61.03
N VAL A 493 46.80 -21.49 -60.02
CA VAL A 493 46.90 -21.06 -58.63
C VAL A 493 48.12 -21.73 -58.00
N ASN A 494 49.11 -20.94 -57.58
CA ASN A 494 50.31 -21.46 -56.93
C ASN A 494 50.04 -21.77 -55.45
N GLU A 495 50.85 -22.64 -54.84
CA GLU A 495 50.70 -23.04 -53.42
C GLU A 495 50.83 -21.86 -52.45
N ASP A 496 51.51 -20.79 -52.84
CA ASP A 496 51.69 -19.55 -52.05
C ASP A 496 50.54 -18.54 -52.22
N THR A 497 49.45 -18.92 -52.88
CA THR A 497 48.23 -18.12 -53.16
C THR A 497 48.41 -16.96 -54.14
N SER A 498 49.54 -16.89 -54.85
CA SER A 498 49.68 -16.07 -56.06
C SER A 498 49.02 -16.73 -57.28
N LEU A 499 48.69 -15.94 -58.30
CA LEU A 499 48.19 -16.43 -59.58
C LEU A 499 49.27 -16.26 -60.66
N THR A 500 49.53 -17.33 -61.42
CA THR A 500 50.32 -17.25 -62.66
C THR A 500 49.38 -17.26 -63.85
N ILE A 501 49.49 -16.26 -64.72
CA ILE A 501 48.75 -16.15 -65.98
C ILE A 501 49.76 -16.27 -67.12
N GLU A 502 49.56 -17.23 -68.02
CA GLU A 502 50.40 -17.42 -69.20
C GLU A 502 49.60 -17.13 -70.48
N ASP A 503 50.02 -16.09 -71.21
CA ASP A 503 49.45 -15.61 -72.46
C ASP A 503 50.53 -15.42 -73.55
N ALA A 504 50.19 -14.80 -74.68
CA ALA A 504 51.07 -14.63 -75.84
C ALA A 504 52.27 -13.70 -75.57
N GLU A 505 52.23 -12.91 -74.49
CA GLU A 505 53.29 -12.02 -74.05
C GLU A 505 54.22 -12.68 -73.00
N GLY A 506 53.92 -13.92 -72.59
CA GLY A 506 54.71 -14.75 -71.67
C GLY A 506 54.19 -14.76 -70.23
N ALA A 507 54.57 -15.78 -69.46
CA ALA A 507 54.08 -15.99 -68.09
C ALA A 507 54.35 -14.79 -67.15
N LYS A 508 53.29 -14.29 -66.51
CA LYS A 508 53.35 -13.28 -65.44
C LYS A 508 52.71 -13.81 -64.17
N THR A 509 53.41 -13.66 -63.05
CA THR A 509 52.92 -14.04 -61.72
C THR A 509 52.56 -12.80 -60.93
N THR A 510 51.37 -12.79 -60.33
CA THR A 510 50.96 -11.72 -59.41
C THR A 510 51.72 -11.85 -58.09
N PRO A 511 51.87 -10.78 -57.29
CA PRO A 511 52.18 -10.93 -55.87
C PRO A 511 51.12 -11.82 -55.17
N PRO A 512 51.43 -12.42 -54.01
CA PRO A 512 50.46 -13.13 -53.19
C PRO A 512 49.26 -12.22 -52.89
N LEU A 513 48.04 -12.68 -53.22
CA LEU A 513 46.84 -11.84 -53.18
C LEU A 513 46.19 -11.74 -51.78
N LYS A 514 46.78 -12.38 -50.76
CA LYS A 514 46.35 -12.26 -49.38
C LYS A 514 47.24 -11.28 -48.61
N GLY A 515 46.71 -10.08 -48.32
CA GLY A 515 47.31 -9.20 -47.32
C GLY A 515 47.21 -9.81 -45.93
N ASN A 516 48.13 -9.45 -45.02
CA ASN A 516 48.00 -9.79 -43.61
C ASN A 516 46.64 -9.30 -43.09
N ASP A 517 45.95 -10.14 -42.32
CA ASP A 517 44.76 -9.70 -41.60
C ASP A 517 45.13 -8.42 -40.81
N GLY A 518 44.33 -7.37 -40.93
CA GLY A 518 44.57 -6.12 -40.20
C GLY A 518 44.69 -6.42 -38.70
N ALA A 519 45.63 -5.77 -38.01
CA ALA A 519 45.79 -5.94 -36.57
C ALA A 519 44.43 -5.79 -35.89
N LYS A 520 44.02 -6.80 -35.13
CA LYS A 520 42.78 -6.78 -34.36
C LYS A 520 42.80 -5.50 -33.51
N GLY A 521 41.88 -4.58 -33.77
CA GLY A 521 41.82 -3.29 -33.09
C GLY A 521 41.75 -3.47 -31.58
N GLU A 522 42.26 -2.48 -30.84
CA GLU A 522 42.20 -2.48 -29.37
C GLU A 522 40.75 -2.67 -28.90
N PRO A 523 40.49 -3.54 -27.91
CA PRO A 523 39.12 -3.86 -27.48
C PRO A 523 38.42 -2.62 -26.91
N THR A 524 37.28 -2.22 -27.49
CA THR A 524 36.58 -0.97 -27.14
C THR A 524 35.63 -1.08 -25.93
N GLY A 525 36.05 -1.77 -24.86
CA GLY A 525 35.21 -2.04 -23.68
C GLY A 525 35.83 -1.59 -22.35
N ILE A 526 35.03 -1.61 -21.29
CA ILE A 526 35.53 -1.40 -19.92
C ILE A 526 36.11 -2.72 -19.43
N THR A 527 37.41 -2.74 -19.13
CA THR A 527 38.04 -3.91 -18.48
C THR A 527 37.70 -3.89 -16.99
N VAL A 528 37.31 -5.02 -16.41
CA VAL A 528 36.93 -5.11 -14.99
C VAL A 528 37.91 -6.07 -14.30
N SER A 529 38.63 -5.58 -13.29
CA SER A 529 39.58 -6.39 -12.53
C SER A 529 39.92 -5.77 -11.17
N ASP A 530 40.40 -6.59 -10.25
CA ASP A 530 40.83 -6.16 -8.91
C ASP A 530 42.25 -5.56 -8.89
N THR A 531 43.05 -5.87 -9.90
CA THR A 531 44.42 -5.44 -10.12
C THR A 531 44.54 -4.70 -11.45
N GLU A 532 45.56 -3.86 -11.57
CA GLU A 532 45.76 -3.02 -12.75
C GLU A 532 45.99 -3.87 -14.02
N PRO A 533 45.34 -3.54 -15.16
CA PRO A 533 45.56 -4.23 -16.42
C PRO A 533 47.04 -4.19 -16.84
N THR A 534 47.56 -5.34 -17.27
CA THR A 534 48.97 -5.49 -17.67
C THR A 534 49.27 -4.81 -19.01
N THR A 535 48.28 -4.75 -19.91
CA THR A 535 48.37 -4.03 -21.19
C THR A 535 47.53 -2.76 -21.11
N LYS A 536 48.12 -1.61 -21.45
CA LYS A 536 47.49 -0.29 -21.35
C LYS A 536 47.65 0.47 -22.67
N TYR A 537 46.56 1.03 -23.16
CA TYR A 537 46.56 1.90 -24.32
C TYR A 537 45.81 3.20 -23.99
N MET A 538 46.17 4.28 -24.66
CA MET A 538 45.61 5.61 -24.40
C MET A 538 44.09 5.58 -24.59
N GLY A 539 43.34 6.00 -23.58
CA GLY A 539 41.87 5.96 -23.58
C GLY A 539 41.24 4.67 -23.06
N MET A 540 42.03 3.66 -22.68
CA MET A 540 41.51 2.45 -22.05
C MET A 540 40.69 2.78 -20.80
N LEU A 541 39.53 2.13 -20.65
CA LEU A 541 38.69 2.22 -19.47
C LEU A 541 38.86 0.99 -18.59
N TRP A 542 39.04 1.21 -17.29
CA TRP A 542 39.19 0.16 -16.30
C TRP A 542 38.27 0.40 -15.11
N LYS A 543 37.45 -0.60 -14.77
CA LYS A 543 36.68 -0.65 -13.53
C LYS A 543 37.47 -1.43 -12.49
N HIS A 544 37.99 -0.69 -11.52
CA HIS A 544 38.75 -1.24 -10.40
C HIS A 544 37.81 -1.92 -9.41
N THR A 545 37.94 -3.22 -9.15
CA THR A 545 37.10 -3.93 -8.14
C THR A 545 37.86 -4.32 -6.88
N GLY A 546 39.16 -4.03 -6.80
CA GLY A 546 40.03 -4.37 -5.68
C GLY A 546 40.06 -3.31 -4.58
N THR A 547 41.02 -3.44 -3.68
CA THR A 547 41.30 -2.44 -2.63
C THR A 547 42.76 -2.02 -2.77
N VAL A 548 43.03 -1.01 -3.60
CA VAL A 548 44.38 -0.46 -3.79
C VAL A 548 44.45 0.95 -3.22
N SER A 549 45.49 1.22 -2.43
CA SER A 549 45.71 2.54 -1.81
C SER A 549 45.80 3.64 -2.88
N GLY A 550 45.02 4.71 -2.71
CA GLY A 550 44.95 5.82 -3.66
C GLY A 550 43.94 5.65 -4.81
N LEU A 551 43.30 4.47 -4.94
CA LEU A 551 42.23 4.23 -5.91
C LEU A 551 40.89 3.97 -5.19
N VAL A 552 39.80 4.39 -5.82
CA VAL A 552 38.44 4.21 -5.35
C VAL A 552 37.92 2.89 -5.87
N LYS A 553 37.58 1.99 -4.96
CA LYS A 553 36.97 0.70 -5.28
C LYS A 553 35.65 0.91 -6.03
N ASN A 554 35.44 0.09 -7.06
CA ASN A 554 34.32 0.09 -7.99
C ASN A 554 34.21 1.33 -8.90
N ALA A 555 35.19 2.25 -8.89
CA ALA A 555 35.22 3.38 -9.82
C ALA A 555 35.79 2.98 -11.18
N THR A 556 35.38 3.71 -12.22
CA THR A 556 35.94 3.61 -13.57
C THR A 556 37.03 4.65 -13.75
N TYR A 557 38.18 4.21 -14.22
CA TYR A 557 39.35 5.01 -14.54
C TYR A 557 39.61 4.99 -16.05
N ARG A 558 40.25 6.04 -16.55
CA ARG A 558 40.74 6.15 -17.92
C ARG A 558 42.26 6.27 -17.91
N TRP A 559 42.93 5.50 -18.77
CA TRP A 559 44.38 5.61 -18.96
C TRP A 559 44.71 6.80 -19.87
N THR A 560 45.53 7.73 -19.39
CA THR A 560 45.95 8.92 -20.18
C THR A 560 47.19 8.67 -21.03
N GLY A 561 47.82 7.50 -20.91
CA GLY A 561 49.14 7.22 -21.47
C GLY A 561 50.23 7.18 -20.39
N THR A 562 50.04 7.93 -19.29
CA THR A 562 51.01 8.02 -18.18
C THR A 562 50.43 7.68 -16.81
N ALA A 563 49.13 7.85 -16.60
CA ALA A 563 48.47 7.56 -15.33
C ALA A 563 47.00 7.14 -15.51
N TRP A 564 46.44 6.52 -14.46
CA TRP A 564 45.00 6.31 -14.35
C TRP A 564 44.35 7.52 -13.71
N GLU A 565 43.39 8.10 -14.42
CA GLU A 565 42.57 9.21 -13.92
C GLU A 565 41.12 8.78 -13.78
N LEU A 566 40.41 9.34 -12.81
CA LEU A 566 39.01 9.01 -12.58
C LEU A 566 38.19 9.46 -13.81
N TYR A 567 37.42 8.54 -14.40
CA TYR A 567 36.59 8.88 -15.54
C TYR A 567 35.33 9.60 -15.06
N MET A 568 35.34 10.93 -15.15
CA MET A 568 34.25 11.78 -14.68
C MET A 568 33.09 11.83 -15.68
N PHE A 569 31.87 11.64 -15.17
CA PHE A 569 30.64 11.85 -15.95
C PHE A 569 30.23 13.32 -15.90
N ILE A 570 29.88 13.90 -17.06
CA ILE A 570 29.36 15.27 -17.13
C ILE A 570 27.88 15.26 -16.76
N ALA A 571 27.48 16.08 -15.79
CA ALA A 571 26.10 16.14 -15.29
C ALA A 571 25.04 16.41 -16.38
N LYS A 572 25.40 17.13 -17.45
CA LYS A 572 24.49 17.42 -18.58
C LYS A 572 24.00 16.18 -19.33
N ASN A 573 24.71 15.05 -19.24
CA ASN A 573 24.40 13.83 -19.98
C ASN A 573 24.07 12.66 -19.04
N LEU A 574 23.73 12.93 -17.78
CA LEU A 574 23.28 11.93 -16.81
C LEU A 574 21.75 11.95 -16.72
N GLN A 575 21.09 10.90 -17.21
CA GLN A 575 19.69 10.62 -16.89
C GLN A 575 19.67 9.64 -15.71
N VAL A 576 19.15 10.10 -14.57
CA VAL A 576 19.07 9.30 -13.34
C VAL A 576 17.61 9.15 -12.93
N ASP A 577 17.05 7.96 -13.10
CA ASP A 577 15.64 7.69 -12.82
C ASP A 577 15.35 7.62 -11.30
N ASN A 578 16.34 7.28 -10.49
CA ASN A 578 16.27 7.30 -9.03
C ASN A 578 17.66 7.53 -8.41
N LEU A 579 17.79 8.51 -7.52
CA LEU A 579 19.02 8.78 -6.77
C LEU A 579 18.89 8.25 -5.33
N ALA A 580 18.66 6.95 -5.18
CA ALA A 580 18.60 6.30 -3.88
C ALA A 580 20.01 5.95 -3.40
N ALA A 581 20.32 6.33 -2.15
CA ALA A 581 21.58 6.06 -1.44
C ALA A 581 22.81 6.89 -1.86
N ILE A 582 22.78 8.19 -1.56
CA ILE A 582 24.01 8.96 -1.39
C ILE A 582 24.01 9.62 0.01
N SER A 583 24.98 9.26 0.86
CA SER A 583 25.31 10.03 2.06
C SER A 583 26.21 11.23 1.73
N ALA A 584 25.91 11.94 0.64
CA ALA A 584 26.74 13.07 0.19
C ALA A 584 26.24 14.38 0.77
N ASN A 585 27.18 15.27 1.04
CA ASN A 585 26.91 16.70 1.14
C ASN A 585 26.50 17.21 -0.25
N LEU A 586 25.21 17.48 -0.46
CA LEU A 586 24.65 17.94 -1.73
C LEU A 586 24.90 19.43 -2.00
N GLY A 587 25.50 20.17 -1.06
CA GLY A 587 25.71 21.61 -1.19
C GLY A 587 24.38 22.38 -1.32
N THR A 588 24.34 23.35 -2.23
CA THR A 588 23.12 24.13 -2.51
C THR A 588 22.21 23.39 -3.48
N ILE A 589 21.00 23.05 -3.05
CA ILE A 589 19.99 22.40 -3.88
C ILE A 589 19.00 23.45 -4.39
N THR A 590 18.89 23.60 -5.72
CA THR A 590 17.78 24.33 -6.35
C THR A 590 16.72 23.31 -6.76
N ALA A 591 15.79 23.00 -5.86
CA ALA A 591 14.70 22.05 -6.11
C ALA A 591 13.38 22.79 -6.35
N GLY A 592 12.46 22.14 -7.06
CA GLY A 592 11.05 22.53 -7.10
C GLY A 592 10.35 22.11 -5.80
N THR A 593 9.35 21.22 -5.90
CA THR A 593 8.64 20.69 -4.72
C THR A 593 9.43 19.54 -4.07
N ILE A 594 9.65 19.62 -2.75
CA ILE A 594 10.23 18.54 -1.93
C ILE A 594 9.10 17.97 -1.05
N ASN A 595 8.73 16.71 -1.24
CA ASN A 595 7.64 16.04 -0.50
C ASN A 595 8.18 15.01 0.50
N GLY A 596 7.58 14.94 1.69
CA GLY A 596 7.85 13.85 2.65
C GLY A 596 9.24 13.86 3.28
N VAL A 597 9.83 15.04 3.51
CA VAL A 597 11.17 15.18 4.09
C VAL A 597 11.11 15.62 5.54
N GLU A 598 11.84 14.89 6.40
CA GLU A 598 12.16 15.32 7.76
C GLU A 598 13.41 16.22 7.72
N ILE A 599 13.27 17.48 8.13
CA ILE A 599 14.37 18.46 8.14
C ILE A 599 14.87 18.62 9.58
N ASN A 600 16.03 18.02 9.88
CA ASN A 600 16.75 18.24 11.13
C ASN A 600 17.67 19.47 11.00
N SER A 601 17.14 20.65 11.30
CA SER A 601 17.88 21.93 11.23
C SER A 601 17.84 22.70 12.55
N SER A 602 18.88 23.48 12.84
CA SER A 602 18.90 24.45 13.94
C SER A 602 18.04 25.70 13.65
N GLU A 603 17.83 26.00 12.36
CA GLU A 603 17.11 27.18 11.90
C GLU A 603 16.48 26.93 10.52
N PHE A 604 15.22 27.33 10.33
CA PHE A 604 14.54 27.32 9.04
C PHE A 604 14.08 28.74 8.69
N ASN A 605 14.53 29.28 7.56
CA ASN A 605 14.26 30.64 7.10
C ASN A 605 13.40 30.63 5.83
N SER A 606 12.37 31.48 5.81
CA SER A 606 11.47 31.66 4.67
C SER A 606 11.20 33.15 4.44
N ASP A 607 11.73 33.69 3.34
CA ASP A 607 11.44 35.05 2.89
C ASP A 607 10.08 35.09 2.19
N PHE A 608 9.26 36.10 2.48
CA PHE A 608 7.90 36.22 1.95
C PHE A 608 7.55 37.65 1.54
N ILE A 609 6.66 37.76 0.57
CA ILE A 609 5.97 38.99 0.19
C ILE A 609 4.48 38.69 0.09
N VAL A 610 3.67 39.32 0.95
CA VAL A 610 2.22 39.10 1.03
C VAL A 610 1.49 40.42 0.79
N GLY A 611 0.72 40.50 -0.29
CA GLY A 611 -0.16 41.64 -0.56
C GLY A 611 -1.43 41.58 0.29
N VAL A 612 -1.74 42.66 1.01
CA VAL A 612 -2.95 42.76 1.86
C VAL A 612 -3.98 43.74 1.32
N SER A 613 -3.58 44.62 0.42
CA SER A 613 -4.47 45.43 -0.39
C SER A 613 -3.79 45.77 -1.72
N THR A 614 -4.50 46.45 -2.62
CA THR A 614 -3.94 46.94 -3.89
C THR A 614 -2.72 47.84 -3.73
N HIS A 615 -2.54 48.47 -2.57
CA HIS A 615 -1.49 49.46 -2.32
C HIS A 615 -0.68 49.17 -1.05
N THR A 616 -0.86 48.00 -0.41
CA THR A 616 -0.15 47.63 0.82
C THR A 616 0.31 46.18 0.76
N ARG A 617 1.57 45.92 1.11
CA ARG A 617 2.14 44.58 1.26
C ARG A 617 3.01 44.46 2.50
N TYR A 618 3.18 43.24 2.98
CA TYR A 618 4.17 42.86 3.96
C TYR A 618 5.32 42.15 3.27
N ASN A 619 6.54 42.62 3.52
CA ASN A 619 7.77 42.05 2.97
C ASN A 619 8.66 41.66 4.15
N GLY A 620 8.96 40.37 4.30
CA GLY A 620 9.58 39.91 5.54
C GLY A 620 10.16 38.51 5.48
N ARG A 621 10.59 38.04 6.65
CA ARG A 621 11.18 36.72 6.87
C ARG A 621 10.52 36.04 8.04
N MET A 622 10.19 34.76 7.87
CA MET A 622 9.85 33.83 8.94
C MET A 622 11.07 32.98 9.27
N THR A 623 11.39 32.84 10.55
CA THR A 623 12.47 32.03 11.09
C THR A 623 11.91 31.08 12.14
N LEU A 624 12.04 29.77 11.94
CA LEU A 624 11.76 28.74 12.95
C LEU A 624 13.09 28.31 13.58
N THR A 625 13.28 28.61 14.86
CA THR A 625 14.51 28.24 15.59
C THR A 625 14.23 28.09 17.08
N SER A 626 14.96 27.19 17.75
CA SER A 626 14.86 26.96 19.19
C SER A 626 13.42 26.75 19.72
N GLY A 627 12.55 26.12 18.92
CA GLY A 627 11.14 25.88 19.28
C GLY A 627 10.25 27.12 19.19
N ARG A 628 10.70 28.18 18.52
CA ARG A 628 9.99 29.45 18.33
C ARG A 628 9.80 29.78 16.86
N ILE A 629 8.69 30.44 16.54
CA ILE A 629 8.46 31.06 15.22
C ILE A 629 8.62 32.57 15.38
N TYR A 630 9.57 33.14 14.64
CA TYR A 630 9.77 34.58 14.50
C TYR A 630 9.34 35.02 13.12
N ILE A 631 8.55 36.08 13.02
CA ILE A 631 8.18 36.70 11.76
C ILE A 631 8.54 38.18 11.89
N ILE A 632 9.45 38.66 11.05
CA ILE A 632 9.85 40.08 10.99
C ILE A 632 9.51 40.58 9.59
N TYR A 633 8.81 41.70 9.50
CA TYR A 633 8.38 42.23 8.21
C TYR A 633 8.32 43.76 8.20
N ASP A 634 8.43 44.30 6.99
CA ASP A 634 8.16 45.70 6.69
C ASP A 634 6.77 45.85 6.09
N ILE A 635 6.10 46.93 6.48
CA ILE A 635 4.81 47.34 5.92
C ILE A 635 5.11 48.33 4.80
N GLU A 636 4.96 47.88 3.57
CA GLU A 636 5.25 48.70 2.40
C GLU A 636 3.95 49.18 1.75
N ARG A 637 3.93 50.45 1.37
CA ARG A 637 2.83 51.03 0.59
C ARG A 637 3.32 51.58 -0.73
N ASN A 638 2.46 51.44 -1.73
CA ASN A 638 2.60 52.07 -3.03
C ASN A 638 1.38 52.97 -3.21
N ILE A 639 1.51 54.28 -2.99
CA ILE A 639 0.42 55.24 -3.21
C ILE A 639 0.86 56.17 -4.34
N GLY A 640 0.54 55.79 -5.59
CA GLY A 640 0.75 56.62 -6.78
C GLY A 640 2.17 56.63 -7.36
N ALA A 641 3.06 55.71 -6.97
CA ALA A 641 4.42 55.56 -7.52
C ALA A 641 4.61 54.16 -8.12
N THR A 642 5.66 53.92 -8.91
CA THR A 642 6.02 52.54 -9.33
C THR A 642 6.67 51.73 -8.21
N ASP A 643 7.19 52.41 -7.18
CA ASP A 643 8.05 51.81 -6.16
C ASP A 643 7.31 51.60 -4.83
N TRP A 644 7.62 50.49 -4.16
CA TRP A 644 7.10 50.17 -2.82
C TRP A 644 7.97 50.87 -1.77
N THR A 645 7.33 51.64 -0.89
CA THR A 645 8.04 52.40 0.16
C THR A 645 7.67 51.86 1.54
N ARG A 646 8.66 51.67 2.40
CA ARG A 646 8.46 51.24 3.80
C ARG A 646 7.74 52.35 4.57
N THR A 647 6.60 52.01 5.15
CA THR A 647 5.74 52.90 5.95
C THR A 647 5.60 52.45 7.41
N GLY A 648 6.13 51.27 7.73
CA GLY A 648 6.13 50.70 9.06
C GLY A 648 6.83 49.36 9.09
N SER A 649 6.83 48.72 10.25
CA SER A 649 7.36 47.35 10.42
C SER A 649 6.60 46.60 11.48
N GLY A 650 6.67 45.29 11.45
CA GLY A 650 6.08 44.43 12.46
C GLY A 650 6.96 43.25 12.80
N GLN A 651 6.76 42.75 14.02
CA GLN A 651 7.35 41.51 14.50
C GLN A 651 6.25 40.68 15.16
N VAL A 652 6.23 39.38 14.86
CA VAL A 652 5.42 38.37 15.55
C VAL A 652 6.33 37.29 16.08
N GLU A 653 6.14 36.90 17.33
CA GLU A 653 6.84 35.78 17.97
C GLU A 653 5.81 34.81 18.54
N TYR A 654 5.98 33.52 18.26
CA TYR A 654 5.19 32.44 18.83
C TYR A 654 6.10 31.41 19.49
N ASP A 655 5.84 31.13 20.76
CA ASP A 655 6.55 30.11 21.53
C ASP A 655 5.62 29.42 22.56
N TYR A 656 6.20 28.60 23.44
CA TYR A 656 5.47 27.90 24.50
C TYR A 656 4.76 28.83 25.51
N SER A 657 5.15 30.12 25.56
CA SER A 657 4.57 31.15 26.42
C SER A 657 3.46 31.95 25.73
N GLY A 658 3.23 31.71 24.44
CA GLY A 658 2.13 32.27 23.67
C GLY A 658 2.58 33.03 22.43
N MET A 659 1.74 33.96 21.97
CA MET A 659 2.01 34.83 20.83
C MET A 659 2.23 36.27 21.29
N SER A 660 3.22 36.94 20.74
CA SER A 660 3.37 38.39 20.85
C SER A 660 3.50 39.02 19.46
N ALA A 661 2.91 40.19 19.27
CA ALA A 661 2.98 40.93 18.02
C ALA A 661 3.16 42.42 18.32
N VAL A 662 4.10 43.07 17.63
CA VAL A 662 4.36 44.50 17.77
C VAL A 662 4.48 45.13 16.39
N GLU A 663 3.67 46.14 16.09
CA GLU A 663 3.84 46.98 14.90
C GLU A 663 4.38 48.34 15.27
N ARG A 664 5.13 48.93 14.33
CA ARG A 664 5.75 50.24 14.42
C ARG A 664 5.47 51.04 13.16
N ASP A 665 5.42 52.37 13.31
CA ASP A 665 5.41 53.29 12.18
C ASP A 665 6.78 53.38 11.48
N ALA A 666 6.88 54.24 10.47
CA ALA A 666 8.09 54.43 9.67
C ALA A 666 9.30 54.89 10.51
N ASP A 667 9.03 55.66 11.58
CA ASP A 667 10.04 56.22 12.49
C ASP A 667 10.41 55.24 13.63
N GLY A 668 9.74 54.09 13.71
CA GLY A 668 10.02 53.01 14.65
C GLY A 668 9.25 53.11 15.97
N TYR A 669 8.31 54.04 16.11
CA TYR A 669 7.45 54.12 17.29
C TYR A 669 6.40 53.02 17.26
N ILE A 670 6.16 52.39 18.42
CA ILE A 670 5.17 51.31 18.56
C ILE A 670 3.77 51.89 18.33
N THR A 671 3.08 51.40 17.30
CA THR A 671 1.69 51.77 16.99
C THR A 671 0.70 50.75 17.53
N SER A 672 1.11 49.49 17.65
CA SER A 672 0.27 48.42 18.19
C SER A 672 1.13 47.36 18.89
N ASN A 673 0.61 46.81 20.00
CA ASN A 673 1.28 45.76 20.77
C ASN A 673 0.24 44.79 21.32
N TYR A 674 0.38 43.52 20.96
CA TYR A 674 -0.55 42.44 21.31
C TYR A 674 0.22 41.27 21.94
N SER A 675 -0.33 40.69 23.00
CA SER A 675 0.19 39.47 23.60
C SER A 675 -0.95 38.54 24.01
N LEU A 676 -0.86 37.28 23.58
CA LEU A 676 -1.76 36.19 23.88
C LEU A 676 -0.97 35.11 24.62
N SER A 677 -1.22 34.95 25.93
CA SER A 677 -0.65 33.83 26.70
C SER A 677 -1.57 32.61 26.60
N PRO A 678 -1.04 31.37 26.55
CA PRO A 678 -1.84 30.15 26.60
C PRO A 678 -2.56 29.96 27.95
N TYR A 679 -2.20 30.74 28.98
CA TYR A 679 -2.78 30.69 30.34
C TYR A 679 -3.73 31.85 30.69
N LYS A 680 -4.44 32.44 29.72
CA LYS A 680 -5.44 33.49 30.02
C LYS A 680 -6.84 32.99 30.44
N VAL A 681 -6.97 31.75 30.89
CA VAL A 681 -8.27 31.24 31.37
C VAL A 681 -8.66 31.81 32.75
N ASN A 682 -7.72 32.23 33.60
CA ASN A 682 -8.06 32.69 34.96
C ASN A 682 -8.30 34.20 35.12
N THR A 683 -7.61 35.06 34.38
CA THR A 683 -7.82 36.52 34.48
C THR A 683 -9.05 36.98 33.71
N ASP A 684 -9.39 36.30 32.60
CA ASP A 684 -10.61 36.59 31.88
C ASP A 684 -11.84 35.96 32.56
N ILE A 685 -11.76 34.85 33.30
CA ILE A 685 -12.92 34.35 34.06
C ILE A 685 -13.36 35.31 35.18
N ALA A 686 -12.46 36.00 35.86
CA ALA A 686 -12.84 37.00 36.86
C ALA A 686 -13.43 38.26 36.21
N ALA A 687 -12.84 38.75 35.11
CA ALA A 687 -13.35 39.89 34.36
C ALA A 687 -14.65 39.58 33.58
N ILE A 688 -14.82 38.34 33.13
CA ILE A 688 -16.03 37.80 32.51
C ILE A 688 -17.08 37.47 33.58
N SER A 689 -16.71 37.07 34.79
CA SER A 689 -17.64 36.88 35.92
C SER A 689 -18.18 38.22 36.43
N ASP A 690 -17.35 39.26 36.53
CA ASP A 690 -17.80 40.61 36.90
C ASP A 690 -18.61 41.29 35.77
N LYS A 691 -18.29 41.01 34.51
CA LYS A 691 -19.11 41.46 33.35
C LYS A 691 -20.37 40.61 33.12
N LEU A 692 -20.36 39.31 33.39
CA LEU A 692 -21.54 38.45 33.29
C LEU A 692 -22.48 38.65 34.49
N GLY A 693 -21.94 38.87 35.68
CA GLY A 693 -22.71 39.24 36.88
C GLY A 693 -23.50 40.53 36.72
N SER A 694 -23.04 41.45 35.85
CA SER A 694 -23.75 42.67 35.44
C SER A 694 -24.57 42.52 34.14
N LEU A 695 -24.51 41.38 33.45
CA LEU A 695 -25.31 41.08 32.26
C LEU A 695 -26.54 40.21 32.56
N PHE A 696 -26.64 39.63 33.76
CA PHE A 696 -27.86 38.94 34.18
C PHE A 696 -28.88 39.94 34.71
N THR A 697 -29.84 40.24 33.84
CA THR A 697 -31.11 40.89 34.18
C THR A 697 -31.68 40.35 35.49
N LYS A 698 -31.63 41.15 36.56
CA LYS A 698 -32.28 40.82 37.83
C LYS A 698 -33.72 41.28 37.75
N VAL A 699 -34.67 40.37 37.97
CA VAL A 699 -36.07 40.74 38.18
C VAL A 699 -36.15 41.46 39.51
N VAL A 700 -36.41 42.77 39.47
CA VAL A 700 -36.45 43.60 40.68
C VAL A 700 -37.87 43.77 41.19
N ALA A 701 -38.86 43.63 40.31
CA ALA A 701 -40.28 43.62 40.67
C ALA A 701 -41.11 42.89 39.61
N SER A 702 -42.17 42.21 40.04
CA SER A 702 -43.22 41.68 39.17
C SER A 702 -44.58 41.88 39.83
N GLY A 703 -45.63 42.10 39.04
CA GLY A 703 -46.95 42.41 39.57
C GLY A 703 -48.02 42.58 38.49
N ARG A 704 -49.22 43.02 38.90
CA ARG A 704 -50.35 43.32 38.02
C ARG A 704 -50.66 44.80 38.05
N VAL A 705 -50.83 45.41 36.87
CA VAL A 705 -51.30 46.80 36.75
C VAL A 705 -52.56 46.86 35.91
N THR A 706 -53.48 47.73 36.33
CA THR A 706 -54.67 48.10 35.57
C THR A 706 -54.32 49.28 34.67
N VAL A 707 -54.34 49.07 33.35
CA VAL A 707 -54.00 50.08 32.34
C VAL A 707 -55.28 50.70 31.81
N THR A 708 -55.36 52.03 31.82
CA THR A 708 -56.50 52.80 31.29
C THR A 708 -56.06 53.58 30.05
N SER A 709 -56.72 53.35 28.91
CA SER A 709 -56.47 54.13 27.69
C SER A 709 -57.30 55.41 27.69
N THR A 710 -56.62 56.56 27.72
CA THR A 710 -57.21 57.88 27.41
C THR A 710 -56.48 58.50 26.22
N GLY A 711 -56.78 58.01 25.01
CA GLY A 711 -56.17 58.47 23.76
C GLY A 711 -54.97 57.65 23.27
N ALA A 712 -54.19 58.22 22.34
CA ALA A 712 -53.09 57.58 21.60
C ALA A 712 -51.83 57.26 22.45
N THR A 713 -51.88 57.53 23.75
CA THR A 713 -50.81 57.29 24.71
C THR A 713 -51.35 56.47 25.88
N TRP A 714 -50.63 55.44 26.28
CA TRP A 714 -50.99 54.58 27.42
C TRP A 714 -50.17 54.96 28.65
N LEU A 715 -50.79 54.96 29.84
CA LEU A 715 -50.11 55.18 31.11
C LEU A 715 -50.37 53.96 32.02
N ALA A 716 -49.30 53.35 32.53
CA ALA A 716 -49.36 52.26 33.50
C ALA A 716 -48.66 52.73 34.78
N ILE A 717 -49.36 52.65 35.93
CA ILE A 717 -48.83 53.05 37.24
C ILE A 717 -48.63 51.79 38.07
N ALA A 718 -47.40 51.53 38.50
CA ALA A 718 -47.07 50.42 39.38
C ALA A 718 -46.32 50.93 40.63
N ASP A 719 -46.72 50.45 41.81
CA ASP A 719 -46.01 50.73 43.06
C ASP A 719 -44.91 49.67 43.24
N VAL A 720 -43.64 50.09 43.33
CA VAL A 720 -42.48 49.19 43.43
C VAL A 720 -41.97 49.20 44.88
N PRO A 721 -42.14 48.12 45.67
CA PRO A 721 -41.64 48.08 47.04
C PRO A 721 -40.13 47.81 47.05
N ASN A 722 -39.38 48.56 47.87
CA ASN A 722 -37.96 48.39 48.25
C ASN A 722 -36.85 49.21 47.56
N TYR A 723 -37.07 50.46 47.17
CA TYR A 723 -35.96 51.39 46.88
C TYR A 723 -36.15 52.78 47.50
N SER A 724 -35.90 52.88 48.81
CA SER A 724 -35.84 54.13 49.62
C SER A 724 -37.09 55.04 49.60
N SER A 725 -37.38 55.63 50.75
CA SER A 725 -38.61 56.38 51.06
C SER A 725 -38.73 57.77 50.41
N SER A 726 -38.20 58.01 49.22
CA SER A 726 -38.17 59.37 48.64
C SER A 726 -38.59 59.52 47.17
N ASN A 727 -38.58 58.48 46.33
CA ASN A 727 -38.89 58.65 44.90
C ASN A 727 -39.93 57.65 44.40
N LYS A 728 -41.13 58.13 44.06
CA LYS A 728 -42.08 57.40 43.20
C LYS A 728 -41.62 57.54 41.75
N TYR A 729 -41.12 56.47 41.14
CA TYR A 729 -40.76 56.50 39.72
C TYR A 729 -41.98 56.20 38.85
N PHE A 730 -42.14 56.98 37.78
CA PHE A 730 -43.19 56.84 36.77
C PHE A 730 -42.61 56.13 35.54
N VAL A 731 -43.33 55.16 34.98
CA VAL A 731 -42.99 54.59 33.67
C VAL A 731 -43.82 55.32 32.62
N LEU A 732 -43.17 56.21 31.85
CA LEU A 732 -43.74 56.82 30.64
C LEU A 732 -43.13 56.11 29.43
N ALA A 733 -43.94 55.35 28.70
CA ALA A 733 -43.55 54.77 27.42
C ALA A 733 -44.13 55.62 26.29
N ASN A 734 -43.28 56.34 25.56
CA ASN A 734 -43.64 57.03 24.33
C ASN A 734 -43.08 56.20 23.16
N CYS A 735 -43.94 55.53 22.41
CA CYS A 735 -43.52 54.58 21.37
C CYS A 735 -43.75 55.19 19.98
N LEU A 736 -42.68 55.64 19.32
CA LEU A 736 -42.65 55.68 17.86
C LEU A 736 -41.61 54.68 17.40
N THR A 737 -42.08 53.78 16.53
CA THR A 737 -41.39 52.75 15.75
C THR A 737 -40.89 51.48 16.48
N GLU A 738 -41.65 50.41 16.21
CA GLU A 738 -41.30 48.97 16.18
C GLU A 738 -41.49 48.11 17.46
N ALA A 739 -42.78 47.83 17.70
CA ALA A 739 -43.41 46.53 18.03
C ALA A 739 -42.95 45.74 19.29
N ILE A 740 -43.68 45.92 20.40
CA ILE A 740 -43.83 44.91 21.46
C ILE A 740 -45.00 43.99 21.06
N ILE A 741 -44.74 42.68 20.87
CA ILE A 741 -45.78 41.67 20.65
C ILE A 741 -45.91 40.82 21.94
N PRO A 742 -46.97 40.96 22.74
CA PRO A 742 -47.19 40.06 23.86
C PRO A 742 -47.63 38.68 23.37
N TYR A 743 -47.07 37.61 23.96
CA TYR A 743 -47.51 36.22 23.75
C TYR A 743 -47.78 35.52 25.08
N VAL A 744 -48.67 34.52 25.07
CA VAL A 744 -48.98 33.69 26.24
C VAL A 744 -48.39 32.29 26.04
N ARG A 745 -47.64 31.81 27.05
CA ARG A 745 -47.00 30.48 27.04
C ARG A 745 -47.82 29.50 27.87
N ARG A 746 -48.17 28.34 27.30
CA ARG A 746 -48.80 27.24 28.05
C ARG A 746 -47.76 26.44 28.85
N LYS A 747 -48.22 25.70 29.88
CA LYS A 747 -47.37 24.92 30.79
C LYS A 747 -46.53 23.82 30.12
N ASP A 748 -46.81 23.47 28.86
CA ASP A 748 -46.05 22.52 28.04
C ASP A 748 -45.01 23.20 27.13
N GLY A 749 -44.84 24.52 27.23
CA GLY A 749 -43.75 25.24 26.59
C GLY A 749 -43.99 25.68 25.15
N LYS A 750 -45.10 25.32 24.50
CA LYS A 750 -45.45 25.78 23.15
C LYS A 750 -46.09 27.18 23.13
N ILE A 751 -45.74 27.97 22.11
CA ILE A 751 -46.28 29.31 21.83
C ILE A 751 -47.41 29.19 20.79
N THR A 752 -48.58 29.77 21.05
CA THR A 752 -49.67 29.93 20.06
C THR A 752 -49.96 31.42 19.86
N ALA A 753 -50.16 31.85 18.61
CA ALA A 753 -49.89 33.21 18.12
C ALA A 753 -50.90 34.33 18.48
N TYR A 754 -50.42 35.58 18.33
CA TYR A 754 -51.02 36.94 18.28
C TYR A 754 -52.21 37.30 19.21
N GLY A 755 -51.95 38.19 20.19
CA GLY A 755 -52.97 38.80 21.07
C GLY A 755 -53.82 39.93 20.43
N PRO A 756 -54.93 40.35 21.09
CA PRO A 756 -56.06 41.04 20.47
C PRO A 756 -55.94 42.58 20.36
N THR A 757 -56.69 43.17 19.44
CA THR A 757 -56.85 44.63 19.25
C THR A 757 -57.46 45.28 20.50
N ILE A 758 -56.69 46.14 21.17
CA ILE A 758 -57.09 46.90 22.37
C ILE A 758 -57.95 48.11 21.94
N ARG A 759 -59.11 48.33 22.54
CA ARG A 759 -60.03 49.44 22.21
C ARG A 759 -59.81 50.65 23.13
N SER A 760 -59.83 51.85 22.55
CA SER A 760 -59.76 53.12 23.30
C SER A 760 -60.86 53.21 24.36
N GLY A 761 -60.51 53.66 25.57
CA GLY A 761 -61.46 53.81 26.69
C GLY A 761 -61.73 52.55 27.53
N SER A 762 -61.00 51.45 27.30
CA SER A 762 -61.13 50.21 28.08
C SER A 762 -60.00 50.04 29.11
N SER A 763 -60.30 49.39 30.24
CA SER A 763 -59.32 49.05 31.29
C SER A 763 -58.87 47.59 31.16
N TYR A 764 -57.56 47.34 31.18
CA TYR A 764 -56.99 45.99 31.04
C TYR A 764 -56.00 45.69 32.17
N THR A 765 -56.04 44.48 32.71
CA THR A 765 -55.06 44.00 33.69
C THR A 765 -53.93 43.28 32.98
N VAL A 766 -52.69 43.74 33.17
CA VAL A 766 -51.51 43.15 32.53
C VAL A 766 -50.48 42.77 33.60
N ASP A 767 -49.92 41.57 33.47
CA ASP A 767 -48.80 41.12 34.29
C ASP A 767 -47.51 41.78 33.75
N TYR A 768 -46.70 42.39 34.62
CA TYR A 768 -45.43 43.03 34.23
C TYR A 768 -44.26 42.49 35.05
N VAL A 769 -43.06 42.61 34.48
CA VAL A 769 -41.79 42.26 35.10
C VAL A 769 -40.81 43.41 34.83
N VAL A 770 -40.27 44.01 35.88
CA VAL A 770 -39.22 45.04 35.80
C VAL A 770 -37.88 44.37 35.94
N ILE A 771 -37.02 44.61 34.97
CA ILE A 771 -35.72 43.99 34.88
C ILE A 771 -34.67 45.09 34.86
N GLN A 772 -33.78 45.07 35.85
CA GLN A 772 -32.65 45.98 35.91
C GLN A 772 -31.50 45.34 35.15
N ARG A 773 -31.02 46.05 34.12
CA ARG A 773 -29.73 45.78 33.50
C ARG A 773 -28.65 46.41 34.33
#